data_AF-A0A7W4BQJ0-F1
#
_entry.id   AF-A0A7W4BQJ0-F1
#
_cell.length_a   1.000
_cell.length_b   1.000
_cell.length_c   1.000
_cell.angle_alpha   90.00
_cell.angle_beta   90.00
_cell.angle_gamma   90.00
#
_symmetry.space_group_name_H-M   'P 1'
#
loop_
_entity.id
_entity.type
_entity.pdbx_description
1 polymer ?
#
loop_
_entity_poly.entity_id
_entity_poly.type
_entity_poly.pdbx_seq_one_letter_code
_entity_poly.pdbx_strand_id
1 'polypeptide(L)'
;MIKNAEIHFNNLGTPVADNFNDVYFSNDDGQAESDYVFYQQNNMPHRLQNHDRAHFVIAETGFGTGLNFLNTWQQFKNHLTSRQHQSQEVHNSAQQNVQRLHFISFEKYPIKTDDLQKALQVWPSLAPLSKQLLAKYPINLAGCHRLEFDNGRIILDLYFGDVQESLAAISYPQTGIIDAWYLDGFAPSKNPEMWQPALFNSMVDISRSNATFATFTVAGVVRRGLADAGFAVQKIKGHGKKNEMLIGSLAHANQAQSAPPYLAHQQSSLKNVAVIGGGIASSAILYSLAKRGVNSQLFCQDPQLAMGASHNVQGAIYPHLQAKNSPHSELFAHSFLYAKRLYQQLTENGFHYDHQWCGVLQHAIKQPLVERHQNIEHKQLWPDELMHGVTPEQGDEIAGVSTGYSGVYFPLGGWVNPPQLVSALFQQAHKLKPIKSHFNCDIEQLEKTPQGWLLLSQGQQFGPFSDVIVCAGEHSDRFVQTQALPIVGVRGQVSHVQASPASRKLKTVLCHKGYFTPAYLDHHCMGATFEKNSKSRAVKDQDNQTNREQLLHFYGQTDFASSLGEITAAKAAVRCSFIDHLPMAGEWPQQSDYIHAFANLRAGKRYQYQSLQKPQQGLHILTGFGARGLCSAPLCAEQLVAALNNEPQPLSERVSQAIHPARFIVRDLIRNKI
;
A
#
# COMPACT_ATOMS: atom_id res chain seq x y z
N MET A 1 -1.00 12.83 16.57
CA MET A 1 -1.51 13.27 15.25
C MET A 1 -0.40 14.06 14.56
N ILE A 2 -0.24 13.92 13.25
CA ILE A 2 0.73 14.70 12.48
C ILE A 2 0.21 16.12 12.33
N LYS A 3 1.04 17.10 12.65
CA LYS A 3 0.73 18.53 12.49
C LYS A 3 1.42 19.06 11.25
N ASN A 4 0.79 20.01 10.56
CA ASN A 4 1.46 20.69 9.48
C ASN A 4 2.59 21.60 9.99
N ALA A 5 3.53 21.94 9.11
CA ALA A 5 4.48 23.01 9.37
C ALA A 5 3.76 24.36 9.51
N GLU A 6 4.28 25.18 10.44
CA GLU A 6 3.98 26.61 10.53
C GLU A 6 5.03 27.35 9.71
N ILE A 7 4.58 28.04 8.65
CA ILE A 7 5.46 28.70 7.70
C ILE A 7 5.00 30.12 7.40
N HIS A 8 5.96 31.01 7.13
CA HIS A 8 5.73 32.28 6.46
C HIS A 8 6.63 32.39 5.22
N PHE A 9 6.26 33.26 4.29
CA PHE A 9 7.07 33.55 3.12
C PHE A 9 7.84 34.85 3.34
N ASN A 10 9.14 34.84 3.08
CA ASN A 10 9.96 36.05 3.17
C ASN A 10 9.70 36.99 1.97
N ASN A 11 10.35 38.16 1.96
CA ASN A 11 10.19 39.17 0.90
C ASN A 11 10.58 38.68 -0.51
N LEU A 12 11.27 37.54 -0.61
CA LEU A 12 11.68 36.90 -1.86
C LEU A 12 10.76 35.74 -2.27
N GLY A 13 9.70 35.48 -1.50
CA GLY A 13 8.77 34.38 -1.76
C GLY A 13 9.29 33.00 -1.37
N THR A 14 10.36 32.92 -0.57
CA THR A 14 10.89 31.65 -0.04
C THR A 14 10.17 31.30 1.27
N PRO A 15 9.68 30.07 1.44
CA PRO A 15 9.09 29.62 2.70
C PRO A 15 10.16 29.48 3.79
N VAL A 16 9.82 29.97 4.97
CA VAL A 16 10.60 29.90 6.21
C VAL A 16 9.80 29.10 7.23
N ALA A 17 10.41 28.11 7.86
CA ALA A 17 9.77 27.35 8.94
C ALA A 17 9.89 28.11 10.26
N ASP A 18 8.76 28.45 10.87
CA ASP A 18 8.71 29.27 12.10
C ASP A 18 9.40 28.56 13.26
N ASN A 19 9.12 27.27 13.43
CA ASN A 19 9.66 26.44 14.51
C ASN A 19 11.17 26.26 14.47
N PHE A 20 11.79 26.44 13.29
CA PHE A 20 13.24 26.26 13.10
C PHE A 20 13.95 27.55 12.77
N ASN A 21 13.21 28.61 12.47
CA ASN A 21 13.70 29.90 11.99
C ASN A 21 14.72 29.74 10.85
N ASP A 22 14.38 28.92 9.85
CA ASP A 22 15.26 28.57 8.73
C ASP A 22 14.48 28.44 7.42
N VAL A 23 15.17 28.71 6.30
CA VAL A 23 14.59 28.58 4.95
C VAL A 23 14.57 27.13 4.50
N TYR A 24 13.55 26.73 3.73
CA TYR A 24 13.50 25.38 3.14
C TYR A 24 14.48 25.19 1.97
N PHE A 25 14.88 26.27 1.31
CA PHE A 25 15.86 26.25 0.22
C PHE A 25 16.54 27.62 0.10
N SER A 26 17.71 27.64 -0.56
CA SER A 26 18.45 28.89 -0.78
C SER A 26 17.64 29.91 -1.58
N ASN A 27 17.73 31.17 -1.15
CA ASN A 27 17.08 32.30 -1.83
C ASN A 27 17.72 32.63 -3.20
N ASP A 28 18.95 32.16 -3.47
CA ASP A 28 19.68 32.49 -4.70
C ASP A 28 19.28 31.55 -5.86
N ASP A 29 19.51 30.24 -5.70
CA ASP A 29 19.09 29.19 -6.66
C ASP A 29 18.99 27.82 -5.96
N GLY A 30 17.82 27.54 -5.36
CA GLY A 30 17.57 26.29 -4.65
C GLY A 30 17.64 25.05 -5.55
N GLN A 31 17.21 25.16 -6.81
CA GLN A 31 17.20 24.00 -7.71
C GLN A 31 18.64 23.61 -8.11
N ALA A 32 19.49 24.58 -8.43
CA ALA A 32 20.90 24.31 -8.72
C ALA A 32 21.65 23.74 -7.50
N GLU A 33 21.34 24.22 -6.29
CA GLU A 33 21.91 23.65 -5.07
C GLU A 33 21.47 22.20 -4.85
N SER A 34 20.18 21.90 -5.02
CA SER A 34 19.65 20.54 -4.95
C SER A 34 20.33 19.60 -5.95
N ASP A 35 20.47 20.06 -7.21
CA ASP A 35 21.12 19.30 -8.26
C ASP A 35 22.60 19.04 -7.95
N TYR A 36 23.35 20.06 -7.54
CA TYR A 36 24.75 19.90 -7.19
C TYR A 36 24.91 19.00 -5.95
N VAL A 37 24.34 19.39 -4.81
CA VAL A 37 24.60 18.77 -3.50
C VAL A 37 24.12 17.33 -3.47
N PHE A 38 22.90 17.06 -3.92
CA PHE A 38 22.29 15.76 -3.70
C PHE A 38 22.36 14.85 -4.92
N TYR A 39 22.06 15.38 -6.12
CA TYR A 39 22.03 14.56 -7.32
C TYR A 39 23.44 14.30 -7.88
N GLN A 40 24.24 15.33 -8.12
CA GLN A 40 25.59 15.19 -8.67
C GLN A 40 26.57 14.54 -7.68
N GLN A 41 26.58 14.98 -6.41
CA GLN A 41 27.55 14.45 -5.44
C GLN A 41 27.24 13.03 -4.92
N ASN A 42 26.03 12.51 -5.12
CA ASN A 42 25.78 11.05 -5.00
C ASN A 42 26.17 10.26 -6.26
N ASN A 43 26.79 10.92 -7.25
CA ASN A 43 27.18 10.37 -8.54
C ASN A 43 26.00 9.71 -9.29
N MET A 44 24.81 10.30 -9.18
CA MET A 44 23.58 9.73 -9.73
C MET A 44 23.64 9.47 -11.24
N PRO A 45 24.12 10.39 -12.11
CA PRO A 45 24.16 10.14 -13.55
C PRO A 45 24.88 8.85 -13.94
N HIS A 46 26.05 8.60 -13.35
CA HIS A 46 26.84 7.41 -13.61
C HIS A 46 26.18 6.17 -12.99
N ARG A 47 25.70 6.27 -11.74
CA ARG A 47 25.13 5.12 -11.02
C ARG A 47 23.83 4.63 -11.66
N LEU A 48 22.97 5.52 -12.16
CA LEU A 48 21.75 5.11 -12.85
C LEU A 48 22.01 4.30 -14.14
N GLN A 49 23.15 4.56 -14.80
CA GLN A 49 23.62 3.83 -15.99
C GLN A 49 24.38 2.53 -15.66
N ASN A 50 24.87 2.40 -14.42
CA ASN A 50 25.77 1.32 -14.01
C ASN A 50 25.31 0.75 -12.66
N HIS A 51 24.04 0.33 -12.57
CA HIS A 51 23.47 -0.22 -11.35
C HIS A 51 23.15 -1.70 -11.50
N ASP A 52 23.38 -2.47 -10.45
CA ASP A 52 23.16 -3.92 -10.40
C ASP A 52 21.67 -4.30 -10.37
N ARG A 53 20.77 -3.33 -10.19
CA ARG A 53 19.31 -3.54 -10.13
C ARG A 53 18.58 -2.68 -11.16
N ALA A 54 17.40 -3.16 -11.55
CA ALA A 54 16.46 -2.42 -12.40
C ALA A 54 15.75 -1.26 -11.66
N HIS A 55 16.00 -1.08 -10.36
CA HIS A 55 15.48 0.03 -9.58
C HIS A 55 16.60 0.65 -8.75
N PHE A 56 16.45 1.94 -8.40
CA PHE A 56 17.39 2.67 -7.56
C PHE A 56 16.63 3.34 -6.42
N VAL A 57 17.14 3.24 -5.21
CA VAL A 57 16.48 3.71 -3.99
C VAL A 57 17.24 4.87 -3.36
N ILE A 58 16.58 6.02 -3.29
CA ILE A 58 17.06 7.19 -2.55
C ILE A 58 16.27 7.28 -1.24
N ALA A 59 16.95 7.54 -0.13
CA ALA A 59 16.31 7.97 1.10
C ALA A 59 16.69 9.42 1.44
N GLU A 60 15.73 10.19 1.91
CA GLU A 60 15.88 11.60 2.26
C GLU A 60 15.37 11.85 3.68
N THR A 61 16.12 12.65 4.43
CA THR A 61 15.70 13.11 5.76
C THR A 61 15.18 14.55 5.68
N GLY A 62 13.86 14.73 5.66
CA GLY A 62 13.20 16.03 5.51
C GLY A 62 12.72 16.27 4.08
N PHE A 63 11.44 16.01 3.82
CA PHE A 63 10.85 16.22 2.50
C PHE A 63 10.68 17.72 2.18
N GLY A 64 10.27 18.50 3.18
CA GLY A 64 9.97 19.91 3.05
C GLY A 64 9.02 20.21 1.89
N THR A 65 9.51 20.98 0.91
CA THR A 65 8.76 21.36 -0.29
C THR A 65 8.78 20.28 -1.38
N GLY A 66 9.55 19.21 -1.22
CA GLY A 66 9.73 18.16 -2.22
C GLY A 66 10.68 18.55 -3.35
N LEU A 67 11.48 19.61 -3.20
CA LEU A 67 12.41 20.09 -4.23
C LEU A 67 13.37 18.99 -4.70
N ASN A 68 14.05 18.31 -3.79
CA ASN A 68 15.00 17.27 -4.15
C ASN A 68 14.32 16.11 -4.88
N PHE A 69 13.13 15.69 -4.43
CA PHE A 69 12.33 14.68 -5.13
C PHE A 69 11.96 15.13 -6.55
N LEU A 70 11.45 16.35 -6.72
CA LEU A 70 11.03 16.87 -8.02
C LEU A 70 12.21 17.07 -8.97
N ASN A 71 13.35 17.56 -8.47
CA ASN A 71 14.57 17.70 -9.25
C ASN A 71 15.08 16.31 -9.70
N THR A 72 15.18 15.35 -8.78
CA THR A 72 15.60 13.99 -9.10
C THR A 72 14.63 13.30 -10.06
N TRP A 73 13.32 13.50 -9.90
CA TRP A 73 12.33 12.99 -10.84
C TRP A 73 12.56 13.56 -12.25
N GLN A 74 12.74 14.89 -12.38
CA GLN A 74 13.02 15.51 -13.66
C GLN A 74 14.30 14.94 -14.30
N GLN A 75 15.39 14.81 -13.52
CA GLN A 75 16.64 14.26 -14.02
C GLN A 75 16.52 12.78 -14.42
N PHE A 76 15.78 11.98 -13.66
CA PHE A 76 15.53 10.59 -13.99
C PHE A 76 14.72 10.45 -15.29
N LYS A 77 13.72 11.32 -15.52
CA LYS A 77 13.00 11.37 -16.81
C LYS A 77 13.93 11.73 -17.97
N ASN A 78 14.84 12.68 -17.77
CA ASN A 78 15.84 13.05 -18.78
C ASN A 78 16.74 11.85 -19.11
N HIS A 79 17.20 11.13 -18.08
CA HIS A 79 18.00 9.92 -18.20
C HIS A 79 17.28 8.78 -18.96
N LEU A 80 15.97 8.59 -18.74
CA LEU A 80 15.18 7.63 -19.51
C LEU A 80 15.01 8.05 -20.97
N THR A 81 14.83 9.35 -21.24
CA THR A 81 14.61 9.90 -22.58
C THR A 81 15.88 9.84 -23.43
N SER A 82 17.03 10.24 -22.87
CA SER A 82 18.32 10.18 -23.58
C SER A 82 18.67 8.75 -24.01
N ARG A 83 18.24 7.75 -23.24
CA ARG A 83 18.41 6.34 -23.60
C ARG A 83 17.54 5.90 -24.77
N GLN A 84 16.28 6.33 -24.85
CA GLN A 84 15.41 5.96 -25.97
C GLN A 84 16.02 6.37 -27.31
N HIS A 85 16.65 7.54 -27.38
CA HIS A 85 17.39 8.01 -28.54
C HIS A 85 18.64 7.17 -28.86
N GLN A 86 19.41 6.75 -27.85
CA GLN A 86 20.61 5.92 -28.05
C GLN A 86 20.29 4.47 -28.43
N SER A 87 19.18 3.91 -27.95
CA SER A 87 18.78 2.53 -28.21
C SER A 87 18.25 2.26 -29.63
N GLN A 88 18.08 3.30 -30.45
CA GLN A 88 17.77 3.13 -31.89
C GLN A 88 19.00 2.75 -32.72
N GLU A 89 20.23 2.82 -32.19
CA GLU A 89 21.46 2.54 -32.96
C GLU A 89 22.18 1.23 -32.60
N VAL A 90 21.88 0.57 -31.47
CA VAL A 90 22.54 -0.71 -31.10
C VAL A 90 21.60 -1.68 -30.38
N HIS A 91 21.22 -2.77 -31.06
CA HIS A 91 20.58 -3.95 -30.47
C HIS A 91 21.61 -4.81 -29.72
N ASN A 92 22.02 -4.40 -28.51
CA ASN A 92 22.67 -5.32 -27.58
C ASN A 92 21.87 -5.48 -26.29
N SER A 93 21.59 -6.73 -26.00
CA SER A 93 20.77 -7.23 -24.90
C SER A 93 21.46 -7.06 -23.54
N ALA A 94 20.65 -6.77 -22.51
CA ALA A 94 20.97 -6.88 -21.08
C ALA A 94 22.04 -5.93 -20.48
N GLN A 95 22.00 -4.63 -20.76
CA GLN A 95 22.75 -3.66 -19.95
C GLN A 95 22.03 -3.35 -18.62
N GLN A 96 22.77 -3.57 -17.53
CA GLN A 96 22.49 -3.28 -16.13
C GLN A 96 22.07 -1.81 -15.88
N ASN A 97 20.80 -1.48 -16.10
CA ASN A 97 20.30 -0.11 -16.05
C ASN A 97 19.03 0.05 -15.22
N VAL A 98 18.94 1.15 -14.48
CA VAL A 98 17.80 1.49 -13.63
C VAL A 98 16.59 1.88 -14.47
N GLN A 99 15.47 1.20 -14.34
CA GLN A 99 14.21 1.53 -15.02
C GLN A 99 13.20 2.24 -14.11
N ARG A 100 13.42 2.17 -12.79
CA ARG A 100 12.49 2.65 -11.77
C ARG A 100 13.22 3.37 -10.66
N LEU A 101 12.68 4.49 -10.22
CA LEU A 101 13.21 5.27 -9.11
C LEU A 101 12.27 5.13 -7.91
N HIS A 102 12.83 4.70 -6.78
CA HIS A 102 12.18 4.77 -5.47
C HIS A 102 12.80 5.90 -4.67
N PHE A 103 11.96 6.78 -4.16
CA PHE A 103 12.34 7.89 -3.31
C PHE A 103 11.61 7.73 -1.98
N ILE A 104 12.33 7.53 -0.90
CA ILE A 104 11.80 7.43 0.46
C ILE A 104 12.12 8.76 1.14
N SER A 105 11.14 9.45 1.68
CA SER A 105 11.40 10.69 2.42
C SER A 105 10.64 10.72 3.74
N PHE A 106 11.27 11.29 4.76
CA PHE A 106 10.72 11.42 6.10
C PHE A 106 10.37 12.88 6.37
N GLU A 107 9.14 13.14 6.81
CA GLU A 107 8.66 14.48 7.11
C GLU A 107 7.84 14.50 8.39
N LYS A 108 8.32 15.27 9.38
CA LYS A 108 7.69 15.39 10.70
C LYS A 108 6.56 16.43 10.68
N TYR A 109 6.70 17.45 9.83
CA TYR A 109 5.80 18.60 9.73
C TYR A 109 5.46 18.85 8.26
N PRO A 110 4.58 18.04 7.63
CA PRO A 110 4.20 18.24 6.24
C PRO A 110 3.61 19.62 5.99
N ILE A 111 4.00 20.27 4.90
CA ILE A 111 3.49 21.60 4.53
C ILE A 111 2.02 21.47 4.11
N LYS A 112 1.18 22.43 4.47
CA LYS A 112 -0.22 22.48 4.00
C LYS A 112 -0.26 22.57 2.47
N THR A 113 -1.21 21.90 1.83
CA THR A 113 -1.28 21.82 0.36
C THR A 113 -1.27 23.20 -0.32
N ASP A 114 -2.01 24.17 0.21
CA ASP A 114 -2.07 25.54 -0.34
C ASP A 114 -0.72 26.26 -0.27
N ASP A 115 0.01 26.06 0.83
CA ASP A 115 1.32 26.67 1.05
C ASP A 115 2.41 25.94 0.27
N LEU A 116 2.30 24.61 0.13
CA LEU A 116 3.15 23.82 -0.74
C LEU A 116 2.97 24.23 -2.20
N GLN A 117 1.73 24.47 -2.63
CA GLN A 117 1.43 24.97 -3.98
C GLN A 117 2.10 26.33 -4.23
N LYS A 118 2.04 27.27 -3.28
CA LYS A 118 2.74 28.56 -3.39
C LYS A 118 4.25 28.37 -3.44
N ALA A 119 4.81 27.55 -2.54
CA ALA A 119 6.24 27.30 -2.48
C ALA A 119 6.81 26.71 -3.79
N LEU A 120 6.04 25.85 -4.47
CA LEU A 120 6.45 25.20 -5.72
C LEU A 120 6.40 26.13 -6.94
N GLN A 121 5.74 27.30 -6.87
CA GLN A 121 5.66 28.24 -7.99
C GLN A 121 6.99 28.88 -8.36
N VAL A 122 7.96 28.88 -7.44
CA VAL A 122 9.30 29.44 -7.67
C VAL A 122 10.12 28.64 -8.69
N TRP A 123 9.69 27.42 -9.04
CA TRP A 123 10.35 26.57 -10.05
C TRP A 123 9.43 26.24 -11.24
N PRO A 124 9.23 27.17 -12.20
CA PRO A 124 8.39 26.94 -13.37
C PRO A 124 8.79 25.70 -14.20
N SER A 125 10.10 25.40 -14.25
CA SER A 125 10.66 24.21 -14.91
C SER A 125 10.11 22.89 -14.35
N LEU A 126 9.76 22.87 -13.06
CA LEU A 126 9.23 21.70 -12.35
C LEU A 126 7.70 21.70 -12.25
N ALA A 127 7.00 22.70 -12.79
CA ALA A 127 5.55 22.84 -12.66
C ALA A 127 4.74 21.60 -13.12
N PRO A 128 5.07 20.91 -14.23
CA PRO A 128 4.35 19.71 -14.64
C PRO A 128 4.45 18.55 -13.63
N LEU A 129 5.59 18.43 -12.93
CA LEU A 129 5.81 17.39 -11.92
C LEU A 129 5.17 17.80 -10.59
N SER A 130 5.33 19.07 -10.22
CA SER A 130 4.74 19.68 -9.02
C SER A 130 3.22 19.53 -9.00
N LYS A 131 2.54 19.76 -10.14
CA LYS A 131 1.09 19.56 -10.27
C LYS A 131 0.68 18.11 -10.01
N GLN A 132 1.46 17.14 -10.47
CA GLN A 132 1.20 15.72 -10.22
C GLN A 132 1.41 15.36 -8.74
N LEU A 133 2.47 15.88 -8.12
CA LEU A 133 2.72 15.70 -6.69
C LEU A 133 1.56 16.27 -5.86
N LEU A 134 1.16 17.51 -6.11
CA LEU A 134 0.06 18.18 -5.40
C LEU A 134 -1.26 17.42 -5.51
N ALA A 135 -1.58 16.88 -6.70
CA ALA A 135 -2.79 16.08 -6.91
C ALA A 135 -2.83 14.79 -6.09
N LYS A 136 -1.68 14.26 -5.67
CA LYS A 136 -1.54 13.02 -4.89
C LYS A 136 -1.06 13.25 -3.46
N TYR A 137 -0.83 14.50 -3.05
CA TYR A 137 -0.24 14.82 -1.75
C TYR A 137 -1.14 14.28 -0.62
N PRO A 138 -0.58 13.52 0.33
CA PRO A 138 -1.40 12.77 1.29
C PRO A 138 -1.91 13.67 2.42
N ILE A 139 -3.01 13.23 3.04
CA ILE A 139 -3.51 13.80 4.29
C ILE A 139 -2.53 13.53 5.44
N ASN A 140 -2.66 14.27 6.55
CA ASN A 140 -1.79 14.17 7.74
C ASN A 140 -2.00 12.90 8.59
N LEU A 141 -2.01 11.73 7.95
CA LEU A 141 -2.00 10.43 8.63
C LEU A 141 -0.56 9.99 8.85
N ALA A 142 -0.22 9.55 10.08
CA ALA A 142 1.11 9.06 10.39
C ALA A 142 1.45 7.74 9.66
N GLY A 143 2.72 7.57 9.29
CA GLY A 143 3.24 6.38 8.61
C GLY A 143 3.50 6.59 7.12
N CYS A 144 3.64 5.48 6.38
CA CYS A 144 4.07 5.48 4.98
C CYS A 144 2.93 5.76 4.00
N HIS A 145 3.08 6.80 3.19
CA HIS A 145 2.22 7.06 2.03
C HIS A 145 2.94 6.73 0.74
N ARG A 146 2.63 5.57 0.14
CA ARG A 146 3.09 5.26 -1.22
C ARG A 146 2.30 6.08 -2.25
N LEU A 147 3.02 6.90 -2.99
CA LEU A 147 2.57 7.65 -4.17
C LEU A 147 3.31 7.12 -5.40
N GLU A 148 2.58 6.93 -6.48
CA GLU A 148 3.14 6.40 -7.72
C GLU A 148 2.88 7.35 -8.88
N PHE A 149 3.90 7.53 -9.71
CA PHE A 149 3.83 8.36 -10.90
C PHE A 149 4.36 7.60 -12.10
N ASP A 150 3.95 8.03 -13.29
CA ASP A 150 4.42 7.46 -14.55
C ASP A 150 4.29 5.93 -14.60
N ASN A 151 3.10 5.43 -14.22
CA ASN A 151 2.76 4.01 -14.14
C ASN A 151 3.71 3.16 -13.27
N GLY A 152 4.22 3.74 -12.18
CA GLY A 152 5.08 3.04 -11.22
C GLY A 152 6.57 3.08 -11.58
N ARG A 153 6.97 3.90 -12.56
CA ARG A 153 8.38 4.21 -12.83
C ARG A 153 9.00 5.11 -11.78
N ILE A 154 8.18 5.94 -11.13
CA ILE A 154 8.60 6.82 -10.02
C ILE A 154 7.70 6.51 -8.83
N ILE A 155 8.32 6.16 -7.71
CA ILE A 155 7.64 5.80 -6.48
C ILE A 155 8.16 6.73 -5.40
N LEU A 156 7.26 7.44 -4.72
CA LEU A 156 7.55 8.22 -3.54
C LEU A 156 6.88 7.54 -2.34
N ASP A 157 7.68 7.07 -1.39
CA ASP A 157 7.21 6.66 -0.07
C ASP A 157 7.43 7.82 0.89
N LEU A 158 6.37 8.56 1.17
CA LEU A 158 6.42 9.73 2.05
C LEU A 158 5.98 9.31 3.46
N TYR A 159 6.94 9.24 4.38
CA TYR A 159 6.71 8.89 5.78
C TYR A 159 6.38 10.14 6.57
N PHE A 160 5.16 10.23 7.07
CA PHE A 160 4.77 11.27 8.01
C PHE A 160 4.99 10.81 9.45
N GLY A 161 5.95 11.45 10.12
CA GLY A 161 6.36 11.10 11.47
C GLY A 161 7.81 11.51 11.78
N ASP A 162 8.25 11.19 12.99
CA ASP A 162 9.66 11.34 13.34
C ASP A 162 10.53 10.40 12.48
N VAL A 163 11.70 10.88 12.03
CA VAL A 163 12.58 10.11 11.14
C VAL A 163 13.08 8.82 11.81
N GLN A 164 13.37 8.84 13.11
CA GLN A 164 13.89 7.66 13.80
C GLN A 164 12.80 6.59 13.97
N GLU A 165 11.60 7.01 14.38
CA GLU A 165 10.44 6.11 14.49
C GLU A 165 10.05 5.53 13.12
N SER A 166 10.11 6.35 12.08
CA SER A 166 9.76 5.94 10.72
C SER A 166 10.78 4.96 10.15
N LEU A 167 12.09 5.19 10.33
CA LEU A 167 13.14 4.27 9.92
C LEU A 167 13.02 2.91 10.60
N ALA A 168 12.75 2.89 11.91
CA ALA A 168 12.53 1.66 12.66
C ALA A 168 11.30 0.87 12.18
N ALA A 169 10.36 1.52 11.49
CA ALA A 169 9.18 0.88 10.93
C ALA A 169 9.39 0.29 9.53
N ILE A 170 10.51 0.56 8.83
CA ILE A 170 10.73 0.09 7.46
C ILE A 170 11.16 -1.37 7.44
N SER A 171 10.61 -2.14 6.50
CA SER A 171 11.08 -3.49 6.21
C SER A 171 12.32 -3.49 5.31
N TYR A 172 13.39 -4.17 5.73
CA TYR A 172 14.60 -4.37 4.93
C TYR A 172 15.32 -5.70 5.29
N PRO A 173 15.93 -6.37 4.30
CA PRO A 173 16.76 -7.56 4.54
C PRO A 173 18.21 -7.18 4.89
N GLN A 174 19.02 -8.17 5.25
CA GLN A 174 20.45 -8.01 5.55
C GLN A 174 21.30 -7.39 4.44
N THR A 175 20.82 -7.43 3.20
CA THR A 175 21.53 -6.80 2.08
C THR A 175 21.32 -5.29 1.99
N GLY A 176 20.43 -4.73 2.82
CA GLY A 176 19.98 -3.34 2.74
C GLY A 176 19.12 -3.05 1.51
N ILE A 177 18.49 -1.88 1.50
CA ILE A 177 17.66 -1.41 0.38
C ILE A 177 18.09 -0.06 -0.20
N ILE A 178 18.74 0.80 0.59
CA ILE A 178 19.10 2.17 0.18
C ILE A 178 20.38 2.20 -0.65
N ASP A 179 20.34 2.90 -1.78
CA ASP A 179 21.49 3.15 -2.65
C ASP A 179 22.12 4.53 -2.42
N ALA A 180 21.32 5.55 -2.14
CA ALA A 180 21.81 6.91 -1.88
C ALA A 180 21.00 7.62 -0.79
N TRP A 181 21.69 8.40 0.02
CA TRP A 181 21.08 9.27 1.03
C TRP A 181 21.20 10.73 0.64
N TYR A 182 20.06 11.40 0.65
CA TYR A 182 19.95 12.85 0.66
C TYR A 182 19.77 13.25 2.12
N LEU A 183 20.90 13.42 2.80
CA LEU A 183 20.91 13.78 4.22
C LEU A 183 20.69 15.29 4.31
N ASP A 184 19.42 15.66 4.14
CA ASP A 184 18.92 17.03 4.18
C ASP A 184 18.31 17.36 5.55
N GLY A 185 17.72 18.53 5.69
CA GLY A 185 17.03 19.00 6.89
C GLY A 185 17.61 20.34 7.38
N PHE A 186 16.95 20.95 8.35
CA PHE A 186 17.43 22.21 8.91
C PHE A 186 18.84 22.10 9.48
N ALA A 187 19.59 23.21 9.43
CA ALA A 187 20.99 23.24 9.85
C ALA A 187 21.17 22.58 11.23
N PRO A 188 22.24 21.80 11.48
CA PRO A 188 22.41 21.07 12.74
C PRO A 188 22.35 21.95 14.00
N SER A 189 22.71 23.23 13.89
CA SER A 189 22.57 24.21 14.99
C SER A 189 21.13 24.60 15.30
N LYS A 190 20.21 24.43 14.34
CA LYS A 190 18.78 24.79 14.45
C LYS A 190 17.87 23.58 14.71
N ASN A 191 18.30 22.38 14.33
CA ASN A 191 17.55 21.14 14.58
C ASN A 191 18.44 19.98 15.09
N PRO A 192 19.15 20.15 16.23
CA PRO A 192 20.09 19.13 16.71
C PRO A 192 19.42 17.78 17.02
N GLU A 193 18.13 17.75 17.34
CA GLU A 193 17.37 16.53 17.66
C GLU A 193 17.33 15.52 16.51
N MET A 194 17.39 16.00 15.27
CA MET A 194 17.45 15.14 14.09
C MET A 194 18.85 14.52 13.89
N TRP A 195 19.92 15.30 14.11
CA TRP A 195 21.30 14.93 13.80
C TRP A 195 21.95 14.10 14.91
N GLN A 196 21.34 12.97 15.25
CA GLN A 196 21.73 12.10 16.36
C GLN A 196 22.46 10.84 15.89
N PRO A 197 23.35 10.24 16.71
CA PRO A 197 24.01 8.97 16.37
C PRO A 197 23.05 7.84 16.00
N ALA A 198 21.86 7.80 16.62
CA ALA A 198 20.82 6.82 16.30
C ALA A 198 20.40 6.89 14.83
N LEU A 199 20.22 8.09 14.27
CA LEU A 199 19.91 8.28 12.85
C LEU A 199 21.02 7.71 11.96
N PHE A 200 22.28 8.05 12.25
CA PHE A 200 23.41 7.60 11.43
C PHE A 200 23.59 6.08 11.46
N ASN A 201 23.38 5.45 12.61
CA ASN A 201 23.39 3.98 12.75
C ASN A 201 22.26 3.35 11.94
N SER A 202 21.03 3.89 12.03
CA SER A 202 19.90 3.40 11.23
C SER A 202 20.14 3.60 9.73
N MET A 203 20.82 4.67 9.31
CA MET A 203 21.22 4.86 7.92
C MET A 203 22.14 3.73 7.46
N VAL A 204 23.13 3.33 8.27
CA VAL A 204 24.03 2.20 7.93
C VAL A 204 23.27 0.87 7.91
N ASP A 205 22.40 0.60 8.89
CA ASP A 205 21.65 -0.65 9.00
C ASP A 205 20.79 -0.96 7.77
N ILE A 206 20.15 0.07 7.19
CA ILE A 206 19.23 -0.09 6.06
C ILE A 206 19.92 0.07 4.68
N SER A 207 21.18 0.51 4.67
CA SER A 207 21.93 0.79 3.46
C SER A 207 22.54 -0.46 2.83
N ARG A 208 22.60 -0.47 1.49
CA ARG A 208 23.32 -1.50 0.74
C ARG A 208 24.82 -1.27 0.80
N SER A 209 25.58 -2.31 0.47
CA SER A 209 26.99 -2.14 0.09
C SER A 209 27.11 -1.13 -1.04
N ASN A 210 28.11 -0.26 -0.95
CA ASN A 210 28.36 0.88 -1.83
C ASN A 210 27.27 1.97 -1.81
N ALA A 211 26.40 1.99 -0.79
CA ALA A 211 25.49 3.11 -0.60
C ALA A 211 26.28 4.41 -0.36
N THR A 212 25.77 5.52 -0.89
CA THR A 212 26.39 6.84 -0.72
C THR A 212 25.52 7.74 0.13
N PHE A 213 26.10 8.81 0.67
CA PHE A 213 25.35 9.96 1.16
C PHE A 213 25.96 11.26 0.65
N ALA A 214 25.14 12.28 0.56
CA ALA A 214 25.58 13.67 0.44
C ALA A 214 24.76 14.57 1.37
N THR A 215 25.40 15.58 1.94
CA THR A 215 24.75 16.60 2.78
C THR A 215 25.42 17.95 2.62
N PHE A 216 24.63 19.03 2.72
CA PHE A 216 25.13 20.39 2.61
C PHE A 216 25.99 20.82 3.82
N THR A 217 25.87 20.14 4.96
CA THR A 217 26.55 20.54 6.21
C THR A 217 27.96 19.96 6.34
N VAL A 218 28.83 20.68 7.05
CA VAL A 218 30.19 20.23 7.43
C VAL A 218 30.41 20.19 8.94
N ALA A 219 29.31 20.22 9.70
CA ALA A 219 29.36 20.22 11.16
C ALA A 219 30.17 19.02 11.68
N GLY A 220 31.10 19.28 12.61
CA GLY A 220 32.02 18.26 13.12
C GLY A 220 31.32 17.09 13.80
N VAL A 221 30.16 17.34 14.44
CA VAL A 221 29.33 16.30 15.06
C VAL A 221 28.74 15.35 14.02
N VAL A 222 28.27 15.87 12.89
CA VAL A 222 27.71 15.08 11.78
C VAL A 222 28.81 14.26 11.12
N ARG A 223 29.96 14.88 10.83
CA ARG A 223 31.12 14.18 10.23
C ARG A 223 31.59 13.01 11.09
N ARG A 224 31.75 13.24 12.40
CA ARG A 224 32.18 12.18 13.34
C ARG A 224 31.10 11.11 13.47
N GLY A 225 29.85 11.49 13.68
CA GLY A 225 28.74 10.54 13.81
C GLY A 225 28.57 9.61 12.61
N LEU A 226 28.70 10.13 11.38
CA LEU A 226 28.65 9.31 10.16
C LEU A 226 29.87 8.39 10.01
N ALA A 227 31.06 8.87 10.38
CA ALA A 227 32.27 8.05 10.37
C ALA A 227 32.20 6.93 11.43
N ASP A 228 31.76 7.26 12.64
CA ASP A 228 31.60 6.33 13.76
C ASP A 228 30.52 5.27 13.46
N ALA A 229 29.45 5.64 12.73
CA ALA A 229 28.43 4.70 12.27
C ALA A 229 28.95 3.71 11.21
N GLY A 230 29.97 4.10 10.42
CA GLY A 230 30.64 3.21 9.46
C GLY A 230 30.80 3.76 8.04
N PHE A 231 30.41 5.01 7.76
CA PHE A 231 30.64 5.60 6.44
C PHE A 231 32.09 6.08 6.28
N ALA A 232 32.67 5.90 5.10
CA ALA A 232 33.88 6.60 4.69
C ALA A 232 33.52 8.03 4.29
N VAL A 233 33.78 9.00 5.18
CA VAL A 233 33.36 10.40 5.01
C VAL A 233 34.47 11.25 4.40
N GLN A 234 34.12 12.07 3.40
CA GLN A 234 35.02 13.02 2.74
C GLN A 234 34.41 14.42 2.71
N LYS A 235 35.28 15.45 2.87
CA LYS A 235 34.96 16.85 2.59
C LYS A 235 35.24 17.19 1.13
N ILE A 236 34.32 17.86 0.48
CA ILE A 236 34.46 18.36 -0.89
C ILE A 236 33.97 19.80 -0.98
N LYS A 237 34.15 20.46 -2.14
CA LYS A 237 33.67 21.82 -2.38
C LYS A 237 32.14 21.92 -2.31
N GLY A 238 31.62 22.89 -1.58
CA GLY A 238 30.18 23.17 -1.51
C GLY A 238 29.63 23.92 -2.74
N HIS A 239 28.30 24.03 -2.82
CA HIS A 239 27.62 24.78 -3.89
C HIS A 239 27.75 26.30 -3.67
N GLY A 240 27.94 27.05 -4.76
CA GLY A 240 27.97 28.52 -4.73
C GLY A 240 29.01 29.09 -3.76
N LYS A 241 28.54 29.87 -2.77
CA LYS A 241 29.37 30.53 -1.76
C LYS A 241 29.79 29.61 -0.59
N LYS A 242 29.21 28.39 -0.48
CA LYS A 242 29.58 27.44 0.57
C LYS A 242 30.93 26.80 0.25
N ASN A 243 31.90 26.95 1.15
CA ASN A 243 33.26 26.46 0.94
C ASN A 243 33.34 24.92 0.85
N GLU A 244 32.65 24.23 1.75
CA GLU A 244 32.76 22.78 1.91
C GLU A 244 31.38 22.14 2.12
N MET A 245 31.26 20.86 1.77
CA MET A 245 30.13 19.96 2.09
C MET A 245 30.66 18.54 2.36
N LEU A 246 29.80 17.63 2.83
CA LEU A 246 30.18 16.24 3.11
C LEU A 246 29.55 15.27 2.13
N ILE A 247 30.35 14.29 1.72
CA ILE A 247 29.93 13.09 1.01
C ILE A 247 30.49 11.87 1.73
N GLY A 248 29.96 10.69 1.43
CA GLY A 248 30.61 9.46 1.83
C GLY A 248 29.98 8.22 1.25
N SER A 249 30.61 7.09 1.54
CA SER A 249 30.18 5.78 1.04
C SER A 249 30.31 4.71 2.11
N LEU A 250 29.38 3.76 2.10
CA LEU A 250 29.43 2.55 2.93
C LEU A 250 30.00 1.41 2.09
N ALA A 251 31.17 0.89 2.42
CA ALA A 251 31.80 -0.17 1.61
C ALA A 251 30.99 -1.48 1.62
N HIS A 252 30.48 -1.85 2.81
CA HIS A 252 29.75 -3.10 3.01
C HIS A 252 28.51 -2.86 3.86
N ALA A 253 27.37 -3.43 3.44
CA ALA A 253 26.21 -3.57 4.32
C ALA A 253 26.59 -4.38 5.56
N ASN A 254 26.01 -4.02 6.70
CA ASN A 254 26.15 -4.81 7.92
C ASN A 254 25.16 -6.00 7.92
N GLN A 255 24.99 -6.69 9.05
CA GLN A 255 24.11 -7.88 9.14
C GLN A 255 22.72 -7.55 9.73
N ALA A 256 22.38 -6.27 9.86
CA ALA A 256 21.10 -5.84 10.42
C ALA A 256 19.94 -6.16 9.47
N GLN A 257 18.77 -6.45 10.02
CA GLN A 257 17.52 -6.65 9.27
C GLN A 257 16.35 -6.28 10.16
N SER A 258 15.23 -5.88 9.56
CA SER A 258 14.02 -5.48 10.29
C SER A 258 13.24 -6.68 10.85
N ALA A 259 13.13 -7.73 10.03
CA ALA A 259 12.30 -8.90 10.32
C ALA A 259 13.11 -9.98 11.06
N PRO A 260 12.51 -10.70 12.01
CA PRO A 260 13.11 -11.93 12.50
C PRO A 260 13.16 -12.98 11.37
N PRO A 261 14.14 -13.91 11.38
CA PRO A 261 14.32 -14.89 10.30
C PRO A 261 13.07 -15.71 9.93
N TYR A 262 12.19 -15.97 10.89
CA TYR A 262 10.95 -16.73 10.71
C TYR A 262 9.77 -15.93 10.15
N LEU A 263 9.93 -14.62 9.93
CA LEU A 263 8.98 -13.74 9.21
C LEU A 263 9.67 -12.92 8.11
N ALA A 264 10.93 -13.25 7.78
CA ALA A 264 11.67 -12.56 6.74
C ALA A 264 11.15 -12.96 5.36
N HIS A 265 10.78 -11.97 4.55
CA HIS A 265 10.37 -12.18 3.16
C HIS A 265 11.53 -12.71 2.33
N GLN A 266 11.23 -13.70 1.50
CA GLN A 266 12.18 -14.28 0.57
C GLN A 266 12.07 -13.57 -0.78
N GLN A 267 13.23 -13.25 -1.36
CA GLN A 267 13.30 -12.67 -2.70
C GLN A 267 13.06 -13.75 -3.75
N SER A 268 12.49 -13.38 -4.89
CA SER A 268 12.28 -14.27 -6.02
C SER A 268 12.70 -13.62 -7.34
N SER A 269 13.29 -14.42 -8.23
CA SER A 269 13.56 -13.99 -9.60
C SER A 269 12.29 -14.16 -10.43
N LEU A 270 11.37 -13.20 -10.30
CA LEU A 270 10.08 -13.20 -10.98
C LEU A 270 10.26 -13.13 -12.51
N LYS A 271 10.23 -14.27 -13.20
CA LYS A 271 10.42 -14.36 -14.66
C LYS A 271 9.10 -14.59 -15.40
N ASN A 272 8.35 -15.58 -14.97
CA ASN A 272 7.06 -15.98 -15.53
C ASN A 272 6.17 -16.46 -14.39
N VAL A 273 5.13 -15.69 -14.08
CA VAL A 273 4.30 -15.87 -12.87
C VAL A 273 2.91 -16.36 -13.26
N ALA A 274 2.45 -17.45 -12.63
CA ALA A 274 1.05 -17.86 -12.71
C ALA A 274 0.24 -17.19 -11.60
N VAL A 275 -0.91 -16.61 -11.94
CA VAL A 275 -1.88 -16.06 -10.99
C VAL A 275 -3.17 -16.88 -11.08
N ILE A 276 -3.54 -17.55 -10.00
CA ILE A 276 -4.76 -18.37 -9.94
C ILE A 276 -5.86 -17.58 -9.24
N GLY A 277 -6.94 -17.26 -9.95
CA GLY A 277 -8.07 -16.50 -9.43
C GLY A 277 -8.84 -15.75 -10.52
N GLY A 278 -9.55 -14.70 -10.13
CA GLY A 278 -10.26 -13.84 -11.09
C GLY A 278 -10.93 -12.62 -10.46
N GLY A 279 -10.63 -12.32 -9.18
CA GLY A 279 -11.23 -11.22 -8.44
C GLY A 279 -10.32 -10.00 -8.33
N ILE A 280 -10.60 -9.15 -7.34
CA ILE A 280 -9.81 -7.93 -7.08
C ILE A 280 -8.34 -8.22 -6.74
N ALA A 281 -8.07 -9.30 -5.99
CA ALA A 281 -6.71 -9.67 -5.63
C ALA A 281 -5.87 -10.09 -6.83
N SER A 282 -6.42 -10.87 -7.76
CA SER A 282 -5.71 -11.28 -8.99
C SER A 282 -5.46 -10.08 -9.91
N SER A 283 -6.42 -9.17 -10.04
CA SER A 283 -6.22 -7.98 -10.89
C SER A 283 -5.21 -7.00 -10.29
N ALA A 284 -5.21 -6.85 -8.96
CA ALA A 284 -4.22 -6.03 -8.25
C ALA A 284 -2.79 -6.61 -8.37
N ILE A 285 -2.62 -7.92 -8.19
CA ILE A 285 -1.29 -8.53 -8.33
C ILE A 285 -0.78 -8.50 -9.77
N LEU A 286 -1.65 -8.74 -10.76
CA LEU A 286 -1.30 -8.62 -12.17
C LEU A 286 -0.88 -7.19 -12.53
N TYR A 287 -1.58 -6.18 -12.00
CA TYR A 287 -1.19 -4.78 -12.18
C TYR A 287 0.19 -4.50 -11.57
N SER A 288 0.43 -4.93 -10.34
CA SER A 288 1.71 -4.78 -9.64
C SER A 288 2.88 -5.46 -10.38
N LEU A 289 2.65 -6.65 -10.96
CA LEU A 289 3.61 -7.37 -11.81
C LEU A 289 3.86 -6.64 -13.14
N ALA A 290 2.80 -6.16 -13.80
CA ALA A 290 2.87 -5.47 -15.08
C ALA A 290 3.68 -4.17 -15.00
N LYS A 291 3.53 -3.39 -13.93
CA LYS A 291 4.35 -2.18 -13.66
C LYS A 291 5.85 -2.46 -13.60
N ARG A 292 6.23 -3.69 -13.28
CA ARG A 292 7.61 -4.16 -13.19
C ARG A 292 8.06 -4.93 -14.44
N GLY A 293 7.21 -5.00 -15.47
CA GLY A 293 7.49 -5.71 -16.71
C GLY A 293 7.52 -7.24 -16.59
N VAL A 294 7.07 -7.80 -15.46
CA VAL A 294 7.08 -9.24 -15.21
C VAL A 294 6.05 -9.93 -16.11
N ASN A 295 6.43 -11.04 -16.76
CA ASN A 295 5.49 -11.82 -17.54
C ASN A 295 4.56 -12.61 -16.61
N SER A 296 3.26 -12.54 -16.86
CA SER A 296 2.27 -13.22 -16.02
C SER A 296 1.15 -13.84 -16.84
N GLN A 297 0.60 -14.95 -16.33
CA GLN A 297 -0.59 -15.59 -16.87
C GLN A 297 -1.68 -15.68 -15.81
N LEU A 298 -2.93 -15.42 -16.22
CA LEU A 298 -4.10 -15.55 -15.36
C LEU A 298 -4.78 -16.90 -15.64
N PHE A 299 -5.12 -17.63 -14.58
CA PHE A 299 -5.93 -18.84 -14.61
C PHE A 299 -7.20 -18.63 -13.81
N CYS A 300 -8.34 -18.59 -14.49
CA CYS A 300 -9.64 -18.34 -13.92
C CYS A 300 -10.58 -19.51 -14.22
N GLN A 301 -11.15 -20.12 -13.18
CA GLN A 301 -12.12 -21.21 -13.33
C GLN A 301 -13.42 -20.75 -14.01
N ASP A 302 -13.73 -19.46 -13.91
CA ASP A 302 -14.99 -18.88 -14.38
C ASP A 302 -14.83 -18.39 -15.85
N PRO A 303 -15.93 -18.20 -16.60
CA PRO A 303 -15.87 -17.70 -17.98
C PRO A 303 -15.44 -16.23 -18.09
N GLN A 304 -15.46 -15.48 -16.98
CA GLN A 304 -15.07 -14.08 -16.92
C GLN A 304 -14.56 -13.70 -15.53
N LEU A 305 -13.92 -12.53 -15.44
CA LEU A 305 -13.48 -11.95 -14.18
C LEU A 305 -14.65 -11.65 -13.24
N ALA A 306 -14.33 -11.52 -11.95
CA ALA A 306 -15.21 -11.08 -10.89
C ALA A 306 -16.48 -11.91 -10.68
N MET A 307 -16.41 -13.23 -10.88
CA MET A 307 -17.54 -14.16 -10.66
C MET A 307 -17.58 -14.80 -9.27
N GLY A 308 -16.52 -14.64 -8.47
CA GLY A 308 -16.47 -15.00 -7.05
C GLY A 308 -16.97 -13.89 -6.12
N ALA A 309 -16.36 -13.73 -4.94
CA ALA A 309 -16.75 -12.71 -3.96
C ALA A 309 -16.64 -11.24 -4.43
N SER A 310 -15.98 -10.98 -5.56
CA SER A 310 -15.89 -9.65 -6.19
C SER A 310 -17.08 -9.33 -7.12
N HIS A 311 -18.16 -10.13 -7.10
CA HIS A 311 -19.25 -10.01 -8.07
C HIS A 311 -20.34 -8.99 -7.74
N ASN A 312 -20.31 -8.34 -6.57
CA ASN A 312 -21.40 -7.50 -6.09
C ASN A 312 -21.71 -6.30 -7.03
N VAL A 313 -22.85 -5.62 -6.92
CA VAL A 313 -23.15 -4.45 -7.78
C VAL A 313 -22.61 -3.15 -7.22
N GLN A 314 -22.81 -2.88 -5.92
CA GLN A 314 -22.22 -1.74 -5.22
C GLN A 314 -21.50 -2.24 -3.96
N GLY A 315 -20.19 -2.10 -3.91
CA GLY A 315 -19.37 -2.42 -2.74
C GLY A 315 -18.97 -1.17 -1.98
N ALA A 316 -19.32 -1.09 -0.70
CA ALA A 316 -18.86 -0.01 0.17
C ALA A 316 -17.33 -0.04 0.34
N ILE A 317 -16.70 1.12 0.30
CA ILE A 317 -15.26 1.29 0.49
C ILE A 317 -14.97 2.36 1.53
N TYR A 318 -14.33 1.94 2.62
CA TYR A 318 -13.91 2.78 3.75
C TYR A 318 -12.89 1.98 4.60
N PRO A 319 -12.04 2.65 5.41
CA PRO A 319 -11.09 1.96 6.26
C PRO A 319 -11.77 1.38 7.50
N HIS A 320 -11.38 0.18 7.93
CA HIS A 320 -11.85 -0.37 9.19
C HIS A 320 -10.87 -0.06 10.33
N LEU A 321 -11.27 0.88 11.18
CA LEU A 321 -10.44 1.42 12.25
C LEU A 321 -10.87 0.90 13.64
N GLN A 322 -9.88 0.61 14.48
CA GLN A 322 -10.07 0.25 15.89
C GLN A 322 -9.65 1.43 16.79
N ALA A 323 -10.02 1.39 18.08
CA ALA A 323 -9.68 2.44 19.06
C ALA A 323 -8.20 2.47 19.49
N LYS A 324 -7.32 1.89 18.68
CA LYS A 324 -5.86 1.84 18.83
C LYS A 324 -5.23 1.84 17.44
N ASN A 325 -4.02 2.39 17.32
CA ASN A 325 -3.16 2.24 16.15
C ASN A 325 -2.52 0.83 16.12
N SER A 326 -3.34 -0.21 15.97
CA SER A 326 -2.89 -1.59 15.79
C SER A 326 -2.41 -1.83 14.35
N PRO A 327 -1.65 -2.90 14.06
CA PRO A 327 -1.32 -3.27 12.68
C PRO A 327 -2.57 -3.40 11.78
N HIS A 328 -3.71 -3.81 12.36
CA HIS A 328 -5.00 -3.80 11.68
C HIS A 328 -5.40 -2.39 11.24
N SER A 329 -5.49 -1.44 12.17
CA SER A 329 -5.93 -0.08 11.83
C SER A 329 -4.95 0.60 10.86
N GLU A 330 -3.64 0.40 11.04
CA GLU A 330 -2.62 0.93 10.12
C GLU A 330 -2.81 0.37 8.71
N LEU A 331 -2.94 -0.96 8.57
CA LEU A 331 -3.16 -1.60 7.27
C LEU A 331 -4.36 -0.99 6.55
N PHE A 332 -5.51 -0.91 7.21
CA PHE A 332 -6.73 -0.45 6.55
C PHE A 332 -6.73 1.07 6.29
N ALA A 333 -6.13 1.89 7.15
CA ALA A 333 -6.02 3.33 6.92
C ALA A 333 -5.18 3.62 5.67
N HIS A 334 -3.97 3.06 5.59
CA HIS A 334 -3.07 3.28 4.47
C HIS A 334 -3.54 2.59 3.19
N SER A 335 -4.09 1.37 3.29
CA SER A 335 -4.63 0.68 2.11
C SER A 335 -5.81 1.42 1.50
N PHE A 336 -6.69 2.00 2.32
CA PHE A 336 -7.81 2.78 1.82
C PHE A 336 -7.36 4.01 1.00
N LEU A 337 -6.43 4.79 1.54
CA LEU A 337 -5.91 5.98 0.85
C LEU A 337 -5.17 5.60 -0.44
N TYR A 338 -4.38 4.51 -0.40
CA TYR A 338 -3.72 3.98 -1.59
C TYR A 338 -4.73 3.51 -2.64
N ALA A 339 -5.74 2.72 -2.26
CA ALA A 339 -6.77 2.20 -3.15
C ALA A 339 -7.56 3.34 -3.81
N LYS A 340 -7.96 4.36 -3.04
CA LYS A 340 -8.65 5.54 -3.59
C LYS A 340 -7.82 6.25 -4.66
N ARG A 341 -6.54 6.53 -4.39
CA ARG A 341 -5.63 7.15 -5.38
C ARG A 341 -5.46 6.27 -6.62
N LEU A 342 -5.29 4.96 -6.45
CA LEU A 342 -5.17 4.03 -7.56
C LEU A 342 -6.44 4.03 -8.43
N TYR A 343 -7.61 3.98 -7.81
CA TYR A 343 -8.88 3.92 -8.53
C TYR A 343 -9.19 5.22 -9.25
N GLN A 344 -8.82 6.38 -8.68
CA GLN A 344 -8.84 7.67 -9.39
C GLN A 344 -7.89 7.64 -10.59
N GLN A 345 -6.66 7.16 -10.41
CA GLN A 345 -5.70 7.03 -11.50
C GLN A 345 -6.19 6.11 -12.64
N LEU A 346 -6.95 5.06 -12.36
CA LEU A 346 -7.58 4.23 -13.41
C LEU A 346 -8.46 5.09 -14.33
N THR A 347 -9.28 5.97 -13.74
CA THR A 347 -10.16 6.88 -14.51
C THR A 347 -9.38 7.93 -15.29
N GLU A 348 -8.33 8.50 -14.71
CA GLU A 348 -7.43 9.44 -15.40
C GLU A 348 -6.71 8.78 -16.58
N ASN A 349 -6.42 7.49 -16.48
CA ASN A 349 -5.82 6.68 -17.54
C ASN A 349 -6.82 6.20 -18.62
N GLY A 350 -8.09 6.61 -18.52
CA GLY A 350 -9.15 6.29 -19.48
C GLY A 350 -9.87 4.96 -19.25
N PHE A 351 -9.71 4.34 -18.08
CA PHE A 351 -10.48 3.15 -17.70
C PHE A 351 -11.69 3.53 -16.85
N HIS A 352 -12.85 3.00 -17.19
CA HIS A 352 -14.11 3.39 -16.57
C HIS A 352 -14.68 2.30 -15.66
N TYR A 353 -15.21 2.73 -14.52
CA TYR A 353 -16.01 1.94 -13.61
C TYR A 353 -16.94 2.88 -12.84
N ASP A 354 -18.15 2.42 -12.57
CA ASP A 354 -19.16 3.19 -11.87
C ASP A 354 -18.85 3.22 -10.37
N HIS A 355 -18.93 4.41 -9.79
CA HIS A 355 -18.61 4.66 -8.40
C HIS A 355 -19.14 6.02 -7.95
N GLN A 356 -19.14 6.23 -6.64
CA GLN A 356 -19.32 7.53 -6.05
C GLN A 356 -18.54 7.61 -4.73
N TRP A 357 -17.66 8.61 -4.62
CA TRP A 357 -16.97 8.95 -3.38
C TRP A 357 -17.86 9.84 -2.50
N CYS A 358 -19.03 9.31 -2.14
CA CYS A 358 -20.06 10.03 -1.39
C CYS A 358 -19.84 10.05 0.15
N GLY A 359 -18.74 9.47 0.60
CA GLY A 359 -18.52 9.13 1.99
C GLY A 359 -19.28 7.88 2.43
N VAL A 360 -18.98 7.46 3.66
CA VAL A 360 -19.66 6.36 4.35
C VAL A 360 -19.99 6.80 5.76
N LEU A 361 -21.25 6.64 6.16
CA LEU A 361 -21.72 6.95 7.50
C LEU A 361 -21.96 5.67 8.29
N GLN A 362 -21.18 5.46 9.34
CA GLN A 362 -21.33 4.32 10.24
C GLN A 362 -22.15 4.70 11.46
N HIS A 363 -23.44 4.33 11.45
CA HIS A 363 -24.37 4.63 12.53
C HIS A 363 -24.08 3.82 13.79
N ALA A 364 -24.12 4.51 14.92
CA ALA A 364 -24.02 3.93 16.25
C ALA A 364 -25.39 3.40 16.73
N ILE A 365 -25.89 2.36 16.04
CA ILE A 365 -27.21 1.74 16.30
C ILE A 365 -27.35 1.03 17.66
N LYS A 366 -26.30 1.01 18.50
CA LYS A 366 -26.28 0.41 19.84
C LYS A 366 -25.40 1.24 20.77
N GLN A 367 -25.77 1.31 22.06
CA GLN A 367 -25.01 2.07 23.06
C GLN A 367 -23.51 1.75 23.10
N PRO A 368 -23.05 0.49 23.05
CA PRO A 368 -21.61 0.19 23.04
C PRO A 368 -20.87 0.70 21.78
N LEU A 369 -21.57 0.89 20.66
CA LEU A 369 -20.98 1.49 19.45
C LEU A 369 -20.82 3.00 19.63
N VAL A 370 -21.76 3.67 20.30
CA VAL A 370 -21.65 5.10 20.65
C VAL A 370 -20.41 5.33 21.50
N GLU A 371 -20.26 4.56 22.58
CA GLU A 371 -19.09 4.63 23.48
C GLU A 371 -17.77 4.36 22.75
N ARG A 372 -17.78 3.37 21.83
CA ARG A 372 -16.61 3.06 21.01
C ARG A 372 -16.25 4.22 20.07
N HIS A 373 -17.23 4.84 19.43
CA HIS A 373 -17.00 5.97 18.52
C HIS A 373 -16.46 7.18 19.29
N GLN A 374 -17.07 7.53 20.42
CA GLN A 374 -16.60 8.59 21.32
C GLN A 374 -15.15 8.34 21.77
N ASN A 375 -14.80 7.10 22.13
CA ASN A 375 -13.43 6.75 22.50
C ASN A 375 -12.43 6.91 21.35
N ILE A 376 -12.82 6.59 20.11
CA ILE A 376 -11.94 6.80 18.93
C ILE A 376 -11.70 8.30 18.72
N GLU A 377 -12.77 9.10 18.81
CA GLU A 377 -12.73 10.55 18.63
C GLU A 377 -11.90 11.24 19.72
N HIS A 378 -12.14 10.92 21.00
CA HIS A 378 -11.39 11.46 22.13
C HIS A 378 -9.88 11.20 22.05
N LYS A 379 -9.47 10.07 21.46
CA LYS A 379 -8.05 9.75 21.32
C LYS A 379 -7.36 10.49 20.19
N GLN A 380 -8.12 11.11 19.27
CA GLN A 380 -7.57 11.89 18.15
C GLN A 380 -6.46 11.14 17.38
N LEU A 381 -6.67 9.84 17.17
CA LEU A 381 -5.68 8.96 16.51
C LEU A 381 -5.66 9.17 14.99
N TRP A 382 -6.77 9.64 14.43
CA TRP A 382 -7.02 9.74 13.01
C TRP A 382 -7.31 11.20 12.64
N PRO A 383 -6.85 11.68 11.48
CA PRO A 383 -7.21 13.02 11.01
C PRO A 383 -8.70 13.08 10.64
N ASP A 384 -9.33 14.23 10.87
CA ASP A 384 -10.77 14.44 10.61
C ASP A 384 -11.16 14.21 9.14
N GLU A 385 -10.22 14.45 8.22
CA GLU A 385 -10.36 14.14 6.78
C GLU A 385 -10.54 12.64 6.52
N LEU A 386 -9.95 11.78 7.37
CA LEU A 386 -10.11 10.33 7.27
C LEU A 386 -11.40 9.87 7.96
N MET A 387 -11.63 10.34 9.19
CA MET A 387 -12.84 10.04 9.95
C MET A 387 -13.11 11.07 11.05
N HIS A 388 -14.38 11.35 11.32
CA HIS A 388 -14.81 12.17 12.47
C HIS A 388 -16.18 11.73 13.00
N GLY A 389 -16.47 12.07 14.25
CA GLY A 389 -17.78 11.84 14.86
C GLY A 389 -18.84 12.77 14.28
N VAL A 390 -20.09 12.31 14.24
CA VAL A 390 -21.24 13.14 13.85
C VAL A 390 -22.40 12.94 14.82
N THR A 391 -23.09 14.05 15.11
CA THR A 391 -24.39 14.06 15.80
C THR A 391 -25.49 13.49 14.88
N PRO A 392 -26.66 13.13 15.42
CA PRO A 392 -27.80 12.71 14.61
C PRO A 392 -28.17 13.73 13.52
N GLU A 393 -28.18 15.01 13.86
CA GLU A 393 -28.57 16.09 12.94
C GLU A 393 -27.55 16.23 11.80
N GLN A 394 -26.25 16.22 12.13
CA GLN A 394 -25.18 16.23 11.13
C GLN A 394 -25.21 14.97 10.26
N GLY A 395 -25.44 13.80 10.87
CA GLY A 395 -25.55 12.53 10.16
C GLY A 395 -26.69 12.54 9.14
N ASP A 396 -27.85 13.06 9.53
CA ASP A 396 -29.02 13.16 8.66
C ASP A 396 -28.82 14.18 7.52
N GLU A 397 -28.14 15.30 7.78
CA GLU A 397 -27.75 16.28 6.75
C GLU A 397 -26.83 15.64 5.70
N ILE A 398 -25.79 14.93 6.16
CA ILE A 398 -24.85 14.20 5.31
C ILE A 398 -25.57 13.11 4.52
N ALA A 399 -26.44 12.35 5.18
CA ALA A 399 -27.18 11.26 4.56
C ALA A 399 -28.25 11.76 3.56
N GLY A 400 -28.80 12.95 3.76
CA GLY A 400 -29.93 13.47 2.98
C GLY A 400 -31.27 12.79 3.31
N VAL A 401 -31.32 11.98 4.37
CA VAL A 401 -32.50 11.29 4.88
C VAL A 401 -32.47 11.32 6.40
N SER A 402 -33.64 11.38 7.04
CA SER A 402 -33.73 11.34 8.50
C SER A 402 -33.54 9.92 9.01
N THR A 403 -32.51 9.71 9.82
CA THR A 403 -32.16 8.43 10.42
C THR A 403 -32.12 8.51 11.94
N GLY A 404 -31.82 9.68 12.50
CA GLY A 404 -31.82 9.92 13.94
C GLY A 404 -30.67 9.25 14.71
N TYR A 405 -29.61 8.81 14.02
CA TYR A 405 -28.47 8.16 14.66
C TYR A 405 -27.21 9.02 14.59
N SER A 406 -26.51 9.13 15.71
CA SER A 406 -25.11 9.56 15.70
C SER A 406 -24.22 8.48 15.08
N GLY A 407 -22.98 8.83 14.76
CA GLY A 407 -22.08 7.88 14.12
C GLY A 407 -20.67 8.40 13.91
N VAL A 408 -19.96 7.70 13.04
CA VAL A 408 -18.68 8.12 12.47
C VAL A 408 -18.86 8.29 10.98
N TYR A 409 -18.43 9.42 10.45
CA TYR A 409 -18.40 9.68 9.02
C TYR A 409 -16.99 9.48 8.47
N PHE A 410 -16.89 8.81 7.32
CA PHE A 410 -15.68 8.63 6.53
C PHE A 410 -15.83 9.42 5.23
N PRO A 411 -15.41 10.71 5.17
CA PRO A 411 -15.73 11.60 4.06
C PRO A 411 -15.17 11.13 2.71
N LEU A 412 -13.97 10.55 2.74
CA LEU A 412 -13.28 10.08 1.55
C LEU A 412 -13.84 8.74 1.01
N GLY A 413 -14.71 8.08 1.77
CA GLY A 413 -15.26 6.77 1.43
C GLY A 413 -16.33 6.84 0.33
N GLY A 414 -17.01 5.72 0.09
CA GLY A 414 -18.15 5.69 -0.79
C GLY A 414 -18.50 4.27 -1.24
N TRP A 415 -18.91 4.15 -2.50
CA TRP A 415 -19.14 2.85 -3.14
C TRP A 415 -18.51 2.79 -4.53
N VAL A 416 -18.18 1.58 -4.97
CA VAL A 416 -17.69 1.28 -6.33
C VAL A 416 -18.45 0.06 -6.87
N ASN A 417 -18.52 -0.09 -8.20
CA ASN A 417 -18.94 -1.31 -8.87
C ASN A 417 -17.77 -2.30 -8.96
N PRO A 418 -17.73 -3.36 -8.13
CA PRO A 418 -16.57 -4.25 -8.05
C PRO A 418 -16.24 -4.99 -9.36
N PRO A 419 -17.20 -5.60 -10.10
CA PRO A 419 -16.89 -6.25 -11.37
C PRO A 419 -16.24 -5.31 -12.40
N GLN A 420 -16.79 -4.11 -12.58
CA GLN A 420 -16.24 -3.12 -13.50
C GLN A 420 -14.84 -2.68 -13.05
N LEU A 421 -14.64 -2.43 -11.75
CA LEU A 421 -13.35 -2.05 -11.19
C LEU A 421 -12.29 -3.15 -11.37
N VAL A 422 -12.64 -4.41 -11.12
CA VAL A 422 -11.76 -5.56 -11.36
C VAL A 422 -11.34 -5.62 -12.82
N SER A 423 -12.30 -5.45 -13.74
CA SER A 423 -12.03 -5.45 -15.19
C SER A 423 -11.14 -4.26 -15.60
N ALA A 424 -11.43 -3.06 -15.13
CA ALA A 424 -10.63 -1.85 -15.39
C ALA A 424 -9.19 -2.01 -14.92
N LEU A 425 -8.98 -2.53 -13.71
CA LEU A 425 -7.64 -2.78 -13.17
C LEU A 425 -6.88 -3.85 -13.98
N PHE A 426 -7.55 -4.93 -14.38
CA PHE A 426 -6.98 -5.96 -15.24
C PHE A 426 -6.61 -5.39 -16.62
N GLN A 427 -7.49 -4.61 -17.24
CA GLN A 427 -7.24 -4.00 -18.55
C GLN A 427 -6.07 -3.02 -18.50
N GLN A 428 -5.93 -2.25 -17.41
CA GLN A 428 -4.76 -1.39 -17.22
C GLN A 428 -3.48 -2.21 -17.08
N ALA A 429 -3.51 -3.32 -16.33
CA ALA A 429 -2.38 -4.24 -16.25
C ALA A 429 -2.00 -4.79 -17.64
N HIS A 430 -2.99 -5.25 -18.40
CA HIS A 430 -2.81 -5.79 -19.74
C HIS A 430 -2.25 -4.75 -20.72
N LYS A 431 -2.67 -3.47 -20.61
CA LYS A 431 -2.14 -2.36 -21.42
C LYS A 431 -0.66 -2.10 -21.14
N LEU A 432 -0.22 -2.20 -19.88
CA LEU A 432 1.19 -2.03 -19.51
C LEU A 432 2.04 -3.23 -19.97
N LYS A 433 1.51 -4.44 -19.81
CA LYS A 433 2.18 -5.68 -20.19
C LYS A 433 1.10 -6.71 -20.56
N PRO A 434 1.04 -7.19 -21.82
CA PRO A 434 0.02 -8.16 -22.22
C PRO A 434 0.00 -9.42 -21.34
N ILE A 435 -1.18 -9.73 -20.80
CA ILE A 435 -1.41 -10.87 -19.91
C ILE A 435 -2.13 -11.98 -20.68
N LYS A 436 -1.53 -13.18 -20.74
CA LYS A 436 -2.22 -14.36 -21.26
C LYS A 436 -3.22 -14.85 -20.22
N SER A 437 -4.49 -14.97 -20.61
CA SER A 437 -5.58 -15.37 -19.70
C SER A 437 -6.23 -16.65 -20.16
N HIS A 438 -6.46 -17.56 -19.21
CA HIS A 438 -7.14 -18.83 -19.41
C HIS A 438 -8.42 -18.82 -18.57
N PHE A 439 -9.55 -18.55 -19.21
CA PHE A 439 -10.89 -18.62 -18.61
C PHE A 439 -11.47 -20.03 -18.77
N ASN A 440 -12.44 -20.39 -17.93
CA ASN A 440 -12.96 -21.77 -17.83
C ASN A 440 -11.84 -22.79 -17.56
N CYS A 441 -10.78 -22.37 -16.86
CA CYS A 441 -9.61 -23.17 -16.56
C CYS A 441 -9.52 -23.34 -15.05
N ASP A 442 -10.06 -24.46 -14.55
CA ASP A 442 -9.95 -24.83 -13.14
C ASP A 442 -8.62 -25.54 -12.88
N ILE A 443 -7.71 -24.89 -12.15
CA ILE A 443 -6.46 -25.53 -11.76
C ILE A 443 -6.75 -26.52 -10.63
N GLU A 444 -6.44 -27.78 -10.87
CA GLU A 444 -6.72 -28.88 -9.96
C GLU A 444 -5.50 -29.23 -9.10
N GLN A 445 -4.30 -29.11 -9.67
CA GLN A 445 -3.06 -29.52 -9.01
C GLN A 445 -1.91 -28.56 -9.31
N LEU A 446 -1.00 -28.45 -8.35
CA LEU A 446 0.27 -27.75 -8.45
C LEU A 446 1.39 -28.77 -8.26
N GLU A 447 2.42 -28.71 -9.10
CA GLU A 447 3.60 -29.57 -8.99
C GLU A 447 4.86 -28.71 -9.02
N LYS A 448 5.75 -28.92 -8.03
CA LYS A 448 7.06 -28.27 -8.01
C LYS A 448 8.09 -29.17 -8.68
N THR A 449 8.74 -28.66 -9.73
CA THR A 449 9.86 -29.31 -10.42
C THR A 449 11.14 -28.49 -10.26
N PRO A 450 12.33 -29.02 -10.62
CA PRO A 450 13.57 -28.25 -10.65
C PRO A 450 13.52 -27.03 -11.58
N GLN A 451 12.69 -27.07 -12.62
CA GLN A 451 12.55 -25.99 -13.62
C GLN A 451 11.53 -24.92 -13.22
N GLY A 452 10.68 -25.18 -12.22
CA GLY A 452 9.65 -24.25 -11.77
C GLY A 452 8.38 -24.97 -11.32
N TRP A 453 7.27 -24.23 -11.32
CA TRP A 453 5.96 -24.75 -11.01
C TRP A 453 5.20 -25.16 -12.26
N LEU A 454 4.53 -26.31 -12.21
CA LEU A 454 3.57 -26.77 -13.19
C LEU A 454 2.16 -26.69 -12.61
N LEU A 455 1.21 -26.24 -13.42
CA LEU A 455 -0.22 -26.18 -13.10
C LEU A 455 -0.94 -27.21 -13.98
N LEU A 456 -1.80 -28.02 -13.38
CA LEU A 456 -2.57 -29.04 -14.09
C LEU A 456 -4.07 -28.72 -14.04
N SER A 457 -4.74 -28.87 -15.18
CA SER A 457 -6.19 -28.68 -15.34
C SER A 457 -6.70 -29.64 -16.41
N GLN A 458 -7.67 -30.51 -16.09
CA GLN A 458 -8.28 -31.44 -17.05
C GLN A 458 -7.27 -32.23 -17.92
N GLY A 459 -6.16 -32.67 -17.32
CA GLY A 459 -5.08 -33.39 -18.02
C GLY A 459 -4.15 -32.50 -18.88
N GLN A 460 -4.41 -31.20 -18.99
CA GLN A 460 -3.50 -30.23 -19.59
C GLN A 460 -2.50 -29.70 -18.55
N GLN A 461 -1.25 -29.52 -18.99
CA GLN A 461 -0.17 -28.95 -18.19
C GLN A 461 0.18 -27.54 -18.67
N PHE A 462 0.39 -26.63 -17.72
CA PHE A 462 0.88 -25.27 -17.94
C PHE A 462 2.16 -25.02 -17.15
N GLY A 463 3.12 -24.29 -17.74
CA GLY A 463 4.39 -23.93 -17.11
C GLY A 463 5.60 -24.37 -17.94
N PRO A 464 6.82 -24.31 -17.36
CA PRO A 464 7.09 -23.97 -15.97
C PRO A 464 6.92 -22.47 -15.66
N PHE A 465 6.52 -22.18 -14.41
CA PHE A 465 6.46 -20.84 -13.84
C PHE A 465 7.53 -20.68 -12.77
N SER A 466 8.16 -19.50 -12.66
CA SER A 466 9.06 -19.23 -11.54
C SER A 466 8.28 -19.21 -10.23
N ASP A 467 7.08 -18.63 -10.27
CA ASP A 467 6.23 -18.40 -9.11
C ASP A 467 4.75 -18.62 -9.44
N VAL A 468 3.99 -19.05 -8.44
CA VAL A 468 2.53 -19.20 -8.47
C VAL A 468 1.94 -18.36 -7.35
N ILE A 469 1.02 -17.47 -7.67
CA ILE A 469 0.31 -16.64 -6.69
C ILE A 469 -1.15 -17.09 -6.64
N VAL A 470 -1.56 -17.63 -5.49
CA VAL A 470 -2.92 -18.11 -5.25
C VAL A 470 -3.79 -16.97 -4.72
N CYS A 471 -4.68 -16.48 -5.57
CA CYS A 471 -5.69 -15.45 -5.31
C CYS A 471 -7.13 -16.04 -5.35
N ALA A 472 -7.28 -17.33 -5.04
CA ALA A 472 -8.48 -18.12 -5.26
C ALA A 472 -9.59 -17.98 -4.17
N GLY A 473 -9.56 -16.93 -3.35
CA GLY A 473 -10.60 -16.68 -2.35
C GLY A 473 -10.78 -17.83 -1.36
N GLU A 474 -12.01 -18.32 -1.22
CA GLU A 474 -12.39 -19.44 -0.35
C GLU A 474 -11.91 -20.81 -0.83
N HIS A 475 -11.35 -20.87 -2.04
CA HIS A 475 -10.76 -22.06 -2.65
C HIS A 475 -9.22 -22.07 -2.56
N SER A 476 -8.62 -21.07 -1.90
CA SER A 476 -7.16 -21.02 -1.72
C SER A 476 -6.62 -22.22 -0.93
N ASP A 477 -7.44 -22.94 -0.17
CA ASP A 477 -7.13 -24.15 0.62
C ASP A 477 -7.26 -25.47 -0.17
N ARG A 478 -7.55 -25.46 -1.48
CA ARG A 478 -7.84 -26.69 -2.22
C ARG A 478 -6.61 -27.50 -2.66
N PHE A 479 -5.44 -26.88 -2.74
CA PHE A 479 -4.23 -27.54 -3.25
C PHE A 479 -3.54 -28.30 -2.12
N VAL A 480 -2.89 -29.42 -2.44
CA VAL A 480 -2.15 -30.23 -1.45
C VAL A 480 -1.17 -29.38 -0.64
N GLN A 481 -0.49 -28.45 -1.30
CA GLN A 481 0.47 -27.53 -0.67
C GLN A 481 -0.21 -26.51 0.27
N THR A 482 -1.44 -26.10 -0.03
CA THR A 482 -2.15 -25.02 0.68
C THR A 482 -3.31 -25.49 1.56
N GLN A 483 -3.53 -26.80 1.68
CA GLN A 483 -4.62 -27.40 2.47
C GLN A 483 -4.59 -27.03 3.96
N ALA A 484 -3.42 -26.66 4.49
CA ALA A 484 -3.26 -26.23 5.88
C ALA A 484 -3.60 -24.74 6.11
N LEU A 485 -4.03 -23.99 5.07
CA LEU A 485 -4.50 -22.62 5.24
C LEU A 485 -5.74 -22.59 6.15
N PRO A 486 -5.74 -21.83 7.25
CA PRO A 486 -6.84 -21.80 8.21
C PRO A 486 -7.98 -20.87 7.75
N ILE A 487 -8.52 -21.12 6.56
CA ILE A 487 -9.57 -20.29 5.93
C ILE A 487 -10.89 -20.45 6.70
N VAL A 488 -11.50 -19.30 7.00
CA VAL A 488 -12.88 -19.21 7.47
C VAL A 488 -13.74 -18.65 6.33
N GLY A 489 -14.52 -19.53 5.71
CA GLY A 489 -15.51 -19.19 4.71
C GLY A 489 -16.76 -18.58 5.36
N VAL A 490 -17.19 -17.42 4.86
CA VAL A 490 -18.40 -16.75 5.33
C VAL A 490 -19.27 -16.37 4.16
N ARG A 491 -20.34 -17.14 3.94
CA ARG A 491 -21.36 -16.83 2.94
C ARG A 491 -22.10 -15.54 3.32
N GLY A 492 -22.42 -14.73 2.33
CA GLY A 492 -23.29 -13.56 2.47
C GLY A 492 -24.02 -13.24 1.19
N GLN A 493 -25.26 -12.78 1.33
CA GLN A 493 -26.13 -12.33 0.25
C GLN A 493 -26.41 -10.84 0.36
N VAL A 494 -26.34 -10.16 -0.77
CA VAL A 494 -26.72 -8.76 -0.96
C VAL A 494 -27.96 -8.72 -1.83
N SER A 495 -28.99 -8.03 -1.39
CA SER A 495 -30.26 -7.85 -2.10
C SER A 495 -30.24 -6.53 -2.88
N HIS A 496 -30.83 -6.52 -4.07
CA HIS A 496 -31.04 -5.33 -4.88
C HIS A 496 -32.51 -4.95 -4.78
N VAL A 497 -32.76 -3.77 -4.22
CA VAL A 497 -34.12 -3.29 -3.94
C VAL A 497 -34.40 -2.04 -4.76
N GLN A 498 -35.59 -1.96 -5.34
CA GLN A 498 -36.00 -0.82 -6.15
C GLN A 498 -36.06 0.46 -5.31
N ALA A 499 -35.48 1.53 -5.83
CA ALA A 499 -35.49 2.84 -5.20
C ALA A 499 -36.87 3.49 -5.23
N SER A 500 -37.25 4.14 -4.13
CA SER A 500 -38.44 4.99 -4.00
C SER A 500 -38.08 6.47 -4.20
N PRO A 501 -39.06 7.38 -4.36
CA PRO A 501 -38.78 8.82 -4.38
C PRO A 501 -38.09 9.32 -3.10
N ALA A 502 -38.42 8.73 -1.94
CA ALA A 502 -37.79 9.09 -0.67
C ALA A 502 -36.37 8.51 -0.56
N SER A 503 -36.15 7.25 -0.95
CA SER A 503 -34.84 6.61 -0.85
C SER A 503 -33.79 7.18 -1.81
N ARG A 504 -34.22 7.75 -2.95
CA ARG A 504 -33.33 8.49 -3.88
C ARG A 504 -32.67 9.72 -3.26
N LYS A 505 -33.19 10.23 -2.15
CA LYS A 505 -32.57 11.35 -1.41
C LYS A 505 -31.30 10.95 -0.67
N LEU A 506 -31.06 9.64 -0.46
CA LEU A 506 -29.88 9.14 0.22
C LEU A 506 -28.61 9.51 -0.56
N LYS A 507 -27.73 10.30 0.06
CA LYS A 507 -26.50 10.82 -0.55
C LYS A 507 -25.26 10.02 -0.22
N THR A 508 -25.26 9.22 0.86
CA THR A 508 -24.09 8.51 1.40
C THR A 508 -24.37 7.03 1.62
N VAL A 509 -23.32 6.20 1.74
CA VAL A 509 -23.49 4.80 2.15
C VAL A 509 -23.76 4.74 3.65
N LEU A 510 -24.81 4.04 4.06
CA LEU A 510 -25.11 3.79 5.46
C LEU A 510 -24.55 2.44 5.89
N CYS A 511 -23.70 2.43 6.91
CA CYS A 511 -23.24 1.23 7.60
C CYS A 511 -23.94 1.14 8.97
N HIS A 512 -24.51 -0.03 9.26
CA HIS A 512 -25.17 -0.36 10.52
C HIS A 512 -24.74 -1.78 10.92
N LYS A 513 -25.67 -2.67 11.29
CA LYS A 513 -25.40 -4.12 11.37
C LYS A 513 -25.15 -4.72 9.97
N GLY A 514 -25.53 -4.00 8.92
CA GLY A 514 -25.27 -4.28 7.52
C GLY A 514 -24.81 -3.00 6.81
N TYR A 515 -25.09 -2.87 5.52
CA TYR A 515 -24.91 -1.68 4.74
C TYR A 515 -26.06 -1.47 3.75
N PHE A 516 -26.30 -0.20 3.43
CA PHE A 516 -27.29 0.25 2.46
C PHE A 516 -26.68 1.36 1.61
N THR A 517 -26.69 1.22 0.29
CA THR A 517 -26.02 2.17 -0.62
C THR A 517 -26.98 3.22 -1.16
N PRO A 518 -26.50 4.37 -1.66
CA PRO A 518 -27.27 5.27 -2.52
C PRO A 518 -27.85 4.55 -3.75
N ALA A 519 -28.83 5.20 -4.39
CA ALA A 519 -29.46 4.67 -5.59
C ALA A 519 -28.48 4.69 -6.76
N TYR A 520 -28.39 3.57 -7.47
CA TYR A 520 -27.64 3.41 -8.71
C TYR A 520 -28.47 2.56 -9.67
N LEU A 521 -28.72 3.08 -10.89
CA LEU A 521 -29.62 2.46 -11.87
C LEU A 521 -30.98 2.05 -11.25
N ASP A 522 -31.61 3.00 -10.54
CA ASP A 522 -32.89 2.83 -9.83
C ASP A 522 -32.94 1.75 -8.74
N HIS A 523 -31.79 1.26 -8.27
CA HIS A 523 -31.70 0.26 -7.21
C HIS A 523 -30.72 0.64 -6.10
N HIS A 524 -30.96 0.12 -4.91
CA HIS A 524 -30.02 0.13 -3.80
C HIS A 524 -29.47 -1.28 -3.57
N CYS A 525 -28.22 -1.39 -3.11
CA CYS A 525 -27.71 -2.61 -2.52
C CYS A 525 -27.98 -2.58 -1.01
N MET A 526 -28.63 -3.65 -0.52
CA MET A 526 -28.96 -3.85 0.89
C MET A 526 -28.36 -5.18 1.34
N GLY A 527 -27.51 -5.16 2.37
CA GLY A 527 -26.90 -6.40 2.81
C GLY A 527 -25.99 -6.26 4.02
N ALA A 528 -25.22 -7.29 4.37
CA ALA A 528 -25.34 -8.64 3.83
C ALA A 528 -25.62 -9.62 4.95
N THR A 529 -26.27 -10.74 4.61
CA THR A 529 -26.35 -11.90 5.50
C THR A 529 -24.96 -12.43 5.85
N PHE A 530 -24.85 -13.19 6.93
CA PHE A 530 -23.58 -13.68 7.45
C PHE A 530 -23.71 -15.12 7.97
N GLU A 531 -23.42 -16.07 7.10
CA GLU A 531 -23.49 -17.51 7.39
C GLU A 531 -22.06 -18.07 7.46
N LYS A 532 -21.58 -18.33 8.68
CA LYS A 532 -20.24 -18.88 8.94
C LYS A 532 -20.14 -20.33 8.47
N ASN A 533 -18.96 -20.74 8.01
CA ASN A 533 -18.62 -22.11 7.61
C ASN A 533 -19.46 -22.66 6.44
N SER A 534 -20.08 -21.79 5.66
CA SER A 534 -20.84 -22.14 4.46
C SER A 534 -20.05 -21.72 3.22
N LYS A 535 -19.83 -22.66 2.29
CA LYS A 535 -19.21 -22.40 0.97
C LYS A 535 -20.25 -22.31 -0.17
N SER A 536 -21.56 -22.26 0.15
CA SER A 536 -22.60 -22.15 -0.89
C SER A 536 -22.64 -20.75 -1.50
N ARG A 537 -22.86 -20.67 -2.82
CA ARG A 537 -23.09 -19.43 -3.57
C ARG A 537 -24.55 -19.26 -4.03
N ALA A 538 -25.45 -20.16 -3.63
CA ALA A 538 -26.85 -20.09 -4.00
C ALA A 538 -27.53 -18.86 -3.39
N VAL A 539 -28.38 -18.19 -4.16
CA VAL A 539 -29.28 -17.13 -3.67
C VAL A 539 -30.46 -17.80 -2.96
N LYS A 540 -30.88 -17.25 -1.82
CA LYS A 540 -32.03 -17.72 -1.02
C LYS A 540 -33.02 -16.58 -0.80
N ASP A 541 -34.31 -16.84 -0.97
CA ASP A 541 -35.34 -15.82 -0.71
C ASP A 541 -35.41 -15.42 0.78
N GLN A 542 -35.16 -16.37 1.68
CA GLN A 542 -35.07 -16.09 3.12
C GLN A 542 -33.99 -15.05 3.46
N ASP A 543 -32.89 -15.03 2.71
CA ASP A 543 -31.82 -14.04 2.91
C ASP A 543 -32.25 -12.64 2.43
N ASN A 544 -33.11 -12.56 1.41
CA ASN A 544 -33.71 -11.30 0.98
C ASN A 544 -34.62 -10.71 2.05
N GLN A 545 -35.47 -11.56 2.65
CA GLN A 545 -36.31 -11.19 3.79
C GLN A 545 -35.45 -10.74 4.98
N THR A 546 -34.41 -11.52 5.31
CA THR A 546 -33.48 -11.21 6.41
C THR A 546 -32.81 -9.85 6.22
N ASN A 547 -32.33 -9.54 5.01
CA ASN A 547 -31.73 -8.24 4.70
C ASN A 547 -32.73 -7.10 4.86
N ARG A 548 -33.98 -7.26 4.39
CA ARG A 548 -35.04 -6.25 4.53
C ARG A 548 -35.43 -6.04 5.98
N GLU A 549 -35.69 -7.11 6.72
CA GLU A 549 -36.01 -7.06 8.15
C GLU A 549 -34.90 -6.36 8.94
N GLN A 550 -33.64 -6.65 8.63
CA GLN A 550 -32.52 -5.99 9.28
C GLN A 550 -32.46 -4.49 9.00
N LEU A 551 -32.79 -4.03 7.79
CA LEU A 551 -32.89 -2.61 7.48
C LEU A 551 -34.05 -1.96 8.24
N LEU A 552 -35.25 -2.54 8.13
CA LEU A 552 -36.47 -2.02 8.76
C LEU A 552 -36.40 -2.03 10.29
N HIS A 553 -35.64 -2.95 10.89
CA HIS A 553 -35.42 -2.96 12.33
C HIS A 553 -34.76 -1.67 12.84
N PHE A 554 -33.87 -1.05 12.05
CA PHE A 554 -33.21 0.20 12.43
C PHE A 554 -33.85 1.45 11.81
N TYR A 555 -34.42 1.33 10.60
CA TYR A 555 -34.90 2.49 9.85
C TYR A 555 -36.38 2.42 9.50
N GLY A 556 -37.15 1.44 9.99
CA GLY A 556 -38.54 1.20 9.57
C GLY A 556 -39.50 2.36 9.86
N GLN A 557 -39.14 3.26 10.77
CA GLN A 557 -39.90 4.47 11.07
C GLN A 557 -39.57 5.65 10.14
N THR A 558 -38.63 5.47 9.22
CA THR A 558 -38.20 6.50 8.27
C THR A 558 -38.91 6.33 6.94
N ASP A 559 -39.22 7.44 6.26
CA ASP A 559 -39.85 7.41 4.94
C ASP A 559 -38.99 6.66 3.91
N PHE A 560 -37.66 6.81 3.99
CA PHE A 560 -36.76 6.24 2.97
C PHE A 560 -36.74 4.71 3.00
N ALA A 561 -36.82 4.10 4.19
CA ALA A 561 -36.76 2.64 4.32
C ALA A 561 -38.14 1.98 4.18
N SER A 562 -39.19 2.62 4.69
CA SER A 562 -40.57 2.09 4.64
C SER A 562 -41.18 2.14 3.23
N SER A 563 -40.74 3.05 2.37
CA SER A 563 -41.25 3.24 1.01
C SER A 563 -40.52 2.44 -0.08
N LEU A 564 -39.56 1.58 0.28
CA LEU A 564 -38.78 0.81 -0.70
C LEU A 564 -39.66 -0.13 -1.52
N GLY A 565 -39.40 -0.19 -2.83
CA GLY A 565 -40.08 -1.09 -3.76
C GLY A 565 -39.64 -2.54 -3.61
N GLU A 566 -39.91 -3.40 -4.59
CA GLU A 566 -39.61 -4.83 -4.48
C GLU A 566 -38.11 -5.16 -4.56
N ILE A 567 -37.74 -6.34 -4.05
CA ILE A 567 -36.40 -6.91 -4.26
C ILE A 567 -36.41 -7.59 -5.63
N THR A 568 -35.66 -7.05 -6.58
CA THR A 568 -35.68 -7.50 -7.99
C THR A 568 -34.55 -8.47 -8.33
N ALA A 569 -33.47 -8.47 -7.54
CA ALA A 569 -32.33 -9.36 -7.71
C ALA A 569 -31.54 -9.52 -6.41
N ALA A 570 -30.62 -10.49 -6.37
CA ALA A 570 -29.68 -10.65 -5.28
C ALA A 570 -28.39 -11.34 -5.75
N LYS A 571 -27.33 -11.19 -4.97
CA LYS A 571 -26.01 -11.77 -5.22
C LYS A 571 -25.47 -12.41 -3.95
N ALA A 572 -25.15 -13.70 -4.01
CA ALA A 572 -24.57 -14.46 -2.89
C ALA A 572 -23.16 -14.96 -3.22
N ALA A 573 -22.24 -14.81 -2.26
CA ALA A 573 -20.87 -15.26 -2.38
C ALA A 573 -20.29 -15.68 -1.03
N VAL A 574 -19.12 -16.33 -1.07
CA VAL A 574 -18.37 -16.72 0.11
C VAL A 574 -17.18 -15.79 0.29
N ARG A 575 -17.14 -15.09 1.42
CA ARG A 575 -15.97 -14.30 1.82
C ARG A 575 -14.92 -15.25 2.40
N CYS A 576 -13.67 -15.04 2.02
CA CYS A 576 -12.53 -15.73 2.61
C CYS A 576 -11.90 -14.83 3.68
N SER A 577 -11.76 -15.32 4.91
CA SER A 577 -11.15 -14.59 6.02
C SER A 577 -10.30 -15.51 6.89
N PHE A 578 -9.44 -14.92 7.70
CA PHE A 578 -8.73 -15.62 8.77
C PHE A 578 -9.27 -15.16 10.14
N ILE A 579 -8.95 -15.93 11.19
CA ILE A 579 -9.45 -15.70 12.55
C ILE A 579 -9.03 -14.35 13.16
N ASP A 580 -7.99 -13.71 12.63
CA ASP A 580 -7.51 -12.39 13.03
C ASP A 580 -8.01 -11.25 12.11
N HIS A 581 -8.80 -11.59 11.09
CA HIS A 581 -9.37 -10.67 10.11
C HIS A 581 -8.36 -9.85 9.29
N LEU A 582 -7.10 -10.30 9.23
CA LEU A 582 -6.07 -9.75 8.36
C LEU A 582 -5.85 -10.69 7.16
N PRO A 583 -5.57 -10.15 5.95
CA PRO A 583 -5.24 -10.99 4.80
C PRO A 583 -3.91 -11.74 5.00
N MET A 584 -3.62 -12.65 4.07
CA MET A 584 -2.28 -13.21 3.89
C MET A 584 -1.70 -12.65 2.60
N ALA A 585 -0.46 -12.17 2.66
CA ALA A 585 0.31 -11.69 1.52
C ALA A 585 1.79 -12.10 1.70
N GLY A 586 2.25 -13.10 0.95
CA GLY A 586 3.63 -13.61 1.06
C GLY A 586 3.82 -15.03 0.53
N GLU A 587 5.05 -15.54 0.66
CA GLU A 587 5.37 -16.95 0.38
C GLU A 587 4.67 -17.87 1.39
N TRP A 588 4.10 -18.98 0.90
CA TRP A 588 3.51 -20.02 1.73
C TRP A 588 4.56 -21.04 2.15
N PRO A 589 4.93 -21.07 3.44
CA PRO A 589 5.90 -22.04 3.89
C PRO A 589 5.29 -23.44 4.03
N GLN A 590 6.13 -24.46 3.85
CA GLN A 590 5.77 -25.80 4.30
C GLN A 590 5.89 -25.87 5.83
N GLN A 591 4.81 -26.23 6.51
CA GLN A 591 4.75 -26.23 7.98
C GLN A 591 5.83 -27.09 8.63
N SER A 592 6.12 -28.28 8.08
CA SER A 592 7.15 -29.17 8.62
C SER A 592 8.56 -28.57 8.52
N ASP A 593 8.85 -27.81 7.46
CA ASP A 593 10.13 -27.12 7.28
C ASP A 593 10.29 -26.02 8.34
N TYR A 594 9.24 -25.24 8.60
CA TYR A 594 9.24 -24.23 9.65
C TYR A 594 9.36 -24.81 11.06
N ILE A 595 8.68 -25.93 11.33
CA ILE A 595 8.77 -26.65 12.61
C ILE A 595 10.22 -27.07 12.88
N HIS A 596 10.91 -27.59 11.86
CA HIS A 596 12.30 -28.00 11.98
C HIS A 596 13.24 -26.81 12.14
N ALA A 597 13.17 -25.84 11.21
CA ALA A 597 14.07 -24.68 11.17
C ALA A 597 14.00 -23.82 12.45
N PHE A 598 12.80 -23.68 13.02
CA PHE A 598 12.53 -22.77 14.13
C PHE A 598 12.07 -23.48 15.41
N ALA A 599 12.41 -24.76 15.59
CA ALA A 599 12.02 -25.57 16.75
C ALA A 599 12.31 -24.89 18.11
N ASN A 600 13.41 -24.13 18.19
CA ASN A 600 13.85 -23.40 19.39
C ASN A 600 12.83 -22.37 19.91
N LEU A 601 11.91 -21.90 19.06
CA LEU A 601 10.84 -20.99 19.48
C LEU A 601 9.95 -21.58 20.58
N ARG A 602 9.76 -22.91 20.60
CA ARG A 602 8.99 -23.62 21.64
C ARG A 602 9.62 -23.52 23.02
N ALA A 603 10.94 -23.40 23.06
CA ALA A 603 11.72 -23.24 24.30
C ALA A 603 11.91 -21.76 24.69
N GLY A 604 11.22 -20.83 24.02
CA GLY A 604 11.39 -19.39 24.21
C GLY A 604 12.72 -18.84 23.67
N LYS A 605 13.54 -19.66 23.00
CA LYS A 605 14.84 -19.26 22.46
C LYS A 605 14.66 -18.61 21.09
N ARG A 606 15.17 -17.38 20.95
CA ARG A 606 15.06 -16.56 19.72
C ARG A 606 16.35 -16.50 18.89
N TYR A 607 17.13 -17.57 18.90
CA TYR A 607 18.44 -17.67 18.28
C TYR A 607 18.77 -19.14 17.94
N GLN A 608 19.90 -19.38 17.27
CA GLN A 608 20.36 -20.72 16.87
C GLN A 608 19.33 -21.47 16.02
N TYR A 609 18.76 -20.79 15.02
CA TYR A 609 17.85 -21.42 14.06
C TYR A 609 18.61 -22.29 13.06
N GLN A 610 17.93 -23.30 12.53
CA GLN A 610 18.44 -24.06 11.39
C GLN A 610 17.95 -23.42 10.08
N SER A 611 18.61 -23.76 8.97
CA SER A 611 18.25 -23.24 7.65
C SER A 611 16.97 -23.88 7.12
N LEU A 612 16.09 -23.07 6.53
CA LEU A 612 14.91 -23.53 5.79
C LEU A 612 15.34 -24.29 4.52
N GLN A 613 14.70 -25.43 4.26
CA GLN A 613 14.89 -26.21 3.03
C GLN A 613 14.06 -25.68 1.85
N LYS A 614 13.00 -24.91 2.11
CA LYS A 614 12.14 -24.22 1.13
C LYS A 614 11.58 -25.10 0.00
N PRO A 615 10.97 -26.27 0.31
CA PRO A 615 10.41 -27.18 -0.69
C PRO A 615 9.30 -26.56 -1.55
N GLN A 616 8.65 -25.50 -1.08
CA GLN A 616 7.58 -24.78 -1.78
C GLN A 616 8.01 -23.40 -2.30
N GLN A 617 9.31 -23.16 -2.50
CA GLN A 617 9.81 -21.87 -2.97
C GLN A 617 9.06 -21.40 -4.23
N GLY A 618 8.59 -20.15 -4.21
CA GLY A 618 7.84 -19.53 -5.29
C GLY A 618 6.31 -19.76 -5.25
N LEU A 619 5.78 -20.45 -4.23
CA LEU A 619 4.34 -20.52 -3.99
C LEU A 619 3.92 -19.41 -3.03
N HIS A 620 3.05 -18.50 -3.49
CA HIS A 620 2.62 -17.33 -2.73
C HIS A 620 1.11 -17.28 -2.53
N ILE A 621 0.68 -16.66 -1.45
CA ILE A 621 -0.74 -16.45 -1.11
C ILE A 621 -1.04 -14.96 -1.13
N LEU A 622 -2.14 -14.60 -1.77
CA LEU A 622 -2.79 -13.30 -1.65
C LEU A 622 -4.30 -13.49 -1.49
N THR A 623 -4.76 -13.73 -0.27
CA THR A 623 -6.16 -14.07 0.04
C THR A 623 -6.58 -13.62 1.44
N GLY A 624 -7.82 -13.92 1.85
CA GLY A 624 -8.29 -13.67 3.22
C GLY A 624 -8.77 -12.24 3.48
N PHE A 625 -9.15 -11.50 2.44
CA PHE A 625 -9.58 -10.10 2.54
C PHE A 625 -10.94 -9.86 3.22
N GLY A 626 -11.66 -10.92 3.56
CA GLY A 626 -12.99 -10.85 4.17
C GLY A 626 -13.96 -10.02 3.33
N ALA A 627 -14.64 -9.07 3.97
CA ALA A 627 -15.55 -8.14 3.32
C ALA A 627 -14.88 -6.83 2.87
N ARG A 628 -13.54 -6.75 2.85
CA ARG A 628 -12.80 -5.49 2.69
C ARG A 628 -11.76 -5.51 1.57
N GLY A 629 -11.88 -6.44 0.63
CA GLY A 629 -10.92 -6.59 -0.48
C GLY A 629 -10.77 -5.36 -1.37
N LEU A 630 -11.84 -4.57 -1.55
CA LEU A 630 -11.80 -3.30 -2.29
C LEU A 630 -10.88 -2.27 -1.63
N CYS A 631 -10.68 -2.36 -0.32
CA CYS A 631 -9.80 -1.46 0.42
C CYS A 631 -8.37 -2.00 0.45
N SER A 632 -8.17 -3.28 0.80
CA SER A 632 -6.84 -3.79 1.15
C SER A 632 -6.11 -4.57 0.05
N ALA A 633 -6.80 -5.10 -0.96
CA ALA A 633 -6.15 -5.91 -1.99
C ALA A 633 -5.08 -5.13 -2.80
N PRO A 634 -5.29 -3.86 -3.20
CA PRO A 634 -4.30 -3.11 -3.96
C PRO A 634 -2.96 -2.96 -3.22
N LEU A 635 -2.97 -2.48 -1.98
CA LEU A 635 -1.73 -2.24 -1.24
C LEU A 635 -1.05 -3.54 -0.79
N CYS A 636 -1.81 -4.59 -0.46
CA CYS A 636 -1.24 -5.91 -0.17
C CYS A 636 -0.58 -6.54 -1.43
N ALA A 637 -1.12 -6.30 -2.62
CA ALA A 637 -0.50 -6.75 -3.86
C ALA A 637 0.81 -6.00 -4.15
N GLU A 638 0.86 -4.69 -3.93
CA GLU A 638 2.11 -3.92 -4.02
C GLU A 638 3.14 -4.37 -2.99
N GLN A 639 2.72 -4.60 -1.74
CA GLN A 639 3.58 -5.13 -0.68
C GLN A 639 4.25 -6.43 -1.10
N LEU A 640 3.45 -7.39 -1.60
CA LEU A 640 3.95 -8.71 -1.99
C LEU A 640 4.98 -8.60 -3.12
N VAL A 641 4.66 -7.91 -4.21
CA VAL A 641 5.57 -7.83 -5.36
C VAL A 641 6.81 -7.00 -5.04
N ALA A 642 6.70 -5.94 -4.23
CA ALA A 642 7.85 -5.17 -3.76
C ALA A 642 8.80 -6.06 -2.94
N ALA A 643 8.27 -6.83 -1.99
CA ALA A 643 9.07 -7.76 -1.19
C ALA A 643 9.79 -8.81 -2.06
N LEU A 644 9.10 -9.39 -3.05
CA LEU A 644 9.68 -10.38 -3.96
C LEU A 644 10.81 -9.82 -4.84
N ASN A 645 10.74 -8.55 -5.23
CA ASN A 645 11.76 -7.86 -6.05
C ASN A 645 12.88 -7.18 -5.24
N ASN A 646 12.90 -7.35 -3.91
CA ASN A 646 13.81 -6.64 -3.02
C ASN A 646 13.72 -5.10 -3.14
N GLU A 647 12.49 -4.60 -3.23
CA GLU A 647 12.19 -3.17 -3.26
C GLU A 647 11.69 -2.69 -1.91
N PRO A 648 11.72 -1.37 -1.64
CA PRO A 648 11.04 -0.78 -0.49
C PRO A 648 9.59 -1.26 -0.41
N GLN A 649 9.18 -1.70 0.77
CA GLN A 649 7.83 -2.17 1.07
C GLN A 649 6.95 -0.99 1.56
N PRO A 650 5.72 -0.82 1.04
CA PRO A 650 4.86 0.31 1.40
C PRO A 650 4.16 0.18 2.77
N LEU A 651 4.23 -0.98 3.41
CA LEU A 651 3.70 -1.21 4.75
C LEU A 651 4.84 -1.30 5.76
N SER A 652 4.58 -0.88 6.99
CA SER A 652 5.56 -1.05 8.07
C SER A 652 5.85 -2.51 8.36
N GLU A 653 7.02 -2.78 8.93
CA GLU A 653 7.48 -4.10 9.34
C GLU A 653 6.45 -4.81 10.23
N ARG A 654 5.84 -4.11 11.18
CA ARG A 654 4.81 -4.70 12.05
C ARG A 654 3.56 -5.12 11.29
N VAL A 655 3.17 -4.41 10.23
CA VAL A 655 2.04 -4.79 9.37
C VAL A 655 2.45 -5.93 8.44
N SER A 656 3.66 -5.86 7.88
CA SER A 656 4.26 -6.92 7.05
C SER A 656 4.26 -8.26 7.79
N GLN A 657 4.70 -8.28 9.05
CA GLN A 657 4.64 -9.46 9.93
C GLN A 657 3.20 -9.92 10.21
N ALA A 658 2.26 -8.98 10.41
CA ALA A 658 0.87 -9.29 10.73
C ALA A 658 0.10 -9.90 9.55
N ILE A 659 0.53 -9.66 8.31
CA ILE A 659 -0.06 -10.27 7.11
C ILE A 659 0.78 -11.44 6.54
N HIS A 660 1.94 -11.73 7.13
CA HIS A 660 2.81 -12.82 6.68
C HIS A 660 2.08 -14.18 6.76
N PRO A 661 2.15 -15.05 5.73
CA PRO A 661 1.43 -16.32 5.73
C PRO A 661 1.86 -17.28 6.84
N ALA A 662 3.13 -17.23 7.27
CA ALA A 662 3.65 -18.05 8.37
C ALA A 662 3.18 -17.65 9.78
N ARG A 663 2.47 -16.52 9.94
CA ARG A 663 2.20 -15.94 11.28
C ARG A 663 1.51 -16.90 12.25
N PHE A 664 0.61 -17.76 11.75
CA PHE A 664 -0.07 -18.75 12.60
C PHE A 664 0.83 -19.92 12.97
N ILE A 665 1.68 -20.39 12.04
CA ILE A 665 2.69 -21.41 12.30
C ILE A 665 3.65 -20.92 13.39
N VAL A 666 4.17 -19.69 13.24
CA VAL A 666 5.07 -19.06 14.21
C VAL A 666 4.39 -18.89 15.57
N ARG A 667 3.14 -18.38 15.60
CA ARG A 667 2.36 -18.25 16.84
C ARG A 667 2.20 -19.59 17.55
N ASP A 668 1.88 -20.64 16.81
CA ASP A 668 1.61 -21.96 17.38
C ASP A 668 2.89 -22.67 17.82
N LEU A 669 4.03 -22.44 17.14
CA LEU A 669 5.37 -22.82 17.62
C LEU A 669 5.72 -22.13 18.95
N ILE A 670 5.55 -20.80 19.04
CA ILE A 670 5.83 -20.04 20.26
C ILE A 670 4.93 -20.51 21.42
N ARG A 671 3.71 -20.95 21.12
CA ARG A 671 2.75 -21.48 22.11
C ARG A 671 2.90 -22.98 22.38
N ASN A 672 3.91 -23.63 21.80
CA ASN A 672 4.15 -25.07 21.92
C ASN A 672 2.91 -25.93 21.55
N LYS A 673 2.18 -25.52 20.50
CA LYS A 673 0.99 -26.22 20.00
C LYS A 673 1.27 -27.16 18.82
N ILE A 674 2.32 -26.88 18.07
CA ILE A 674 2.79 -27.68 16.92
C ILE A 674 4.26 -27.94 17.06
#